data_AF-A0A433Q6B0-F1
#
_entry.id   AF-A0A433Q6B0-F1
#
_cell.length_a   1.000
_cell.length_b   1.000
_cell.length_c   1.000
_cell.angle_alpha   90.00
_cell.angle_beta   90.00
_cell.angle_gamma   90.00
#
_symmetry.space_group_name_H-M   'P 1'
#
loop_
_entity.id
_entity.type
_entity.pdbx_description
1 polymer ?
#
loop_
_entity_poly.entity_id
_entity_poly.type
_entity_poly.pdbx_seq_one_letter_code
_entity_poly.pdbx_strand_id
1 'polypeptide(L)'
;MASQDDKKTTSSVVDVNDPDTAAFGSRLLKDKDAVFEHNAWDNVEWDSEQEEYAKKQIEKHAESPVPAGEQDKYHIEAAEYWNKFYEKNENKFFKDRHWLRLEFPELFQTTDENVRLDLCLVAAFLESFDHVSNFLANLLQAGKKIVMEIGCGAGNTMFPLLQESHNPDLFVYACDFSSTAVDVVKNNPNYDIKRSHAFVWDLTSPTLPEFIEPGTVDVVVLIFVLSAIRPEQWERAVENLHKLLKPGGLVVFRDYGRYDLAQLRFKGGRMLSENFYIRGDGTRVYFFTPEEIEHIFSRLHESCQFTIEQNAVDRRLIVNRSRKLKMYRGMTIFVGIVGSIGGILYRDRVKAAEARESLAVRVRHLAEEPLGPRELPRKVIVYLSAPPGDGIDKSRLWFREYVKPILVSSALDYEVKEGRTPGKIQSMIFEQILQRRKVAAGLAPDPSTASGFAPLVPPRSELEGIVCVGRQAWREVLNGLDEGCRASLVDEVGEVKVGSTFSGEEVKSTESDDSTKEKDLLAASKPPVPEKPATPTPPPAPTQYTPTSDENFTLPPSFANIGYVPHHNLVGWGKVPQRLYLWVNDYIRVQQVGERVVHIVLGKTRAFRAGQDEEIGADERALWITDVGKQEAERDRVVLDGRIAERLEVYTE
;
A
#
# COMPACT_ATOMS: atom_id res chain seq x y z
N MET A 1 -51.81 -31.45 13.65
CA MET A 1 -51.54 -30.45 14.70
C MET A 1 -50.22 -30.84 15.34
N ALA A 2 -49.10 -30.28 14.88
CA ALA A 2 -47.84 -30.38 15.59
C ALA A 2 -47.93 -29.48 16.83
N SER A 3 -47.46 -29.94 17.98
CA SER A 3 -47.42 -29.19 19.23
C SER A 3 -46.55 -27.94 19.09
N GLN A 4 -46.92 -26.85 19.79
CA GLN A 4 -46.11 -25.62 19.84
C GLN A 4 -44.67 -25.84 20.36
N ASP A 5 -44.38 -27.00 20.98
CA ASP A 5 -43.07 -27.37 21.51
C ASP A 5 -42.06 -27.88 20.47
N ASP A 6 -42.46 -28.08 19.20
CA ASP A 6 -41.57 -28.63 18.15
C ASP A 6 -40.87 -27.56 17.27
N LYS A 7 -41.05 -26.27 17.57
CA LYS A 7 -40.45 -25.18 16.76
C LYS A 7 -39.03 -24.85 17.21
N LYS A 8 -38.07 -24.94 16.29
CA LYS A 8 -36.65 -24.64 16.54
C LYS A 8 -36.45 -23.16 16.92
N THR A 9 -35.71 -22.92 18.00
CA THR A 9 -35.33 -21.58 18.48
C THR A 9 -34.02 -21.06 17.88
N THR A 10 -33.27 -21.92 17.18
CA THR A 10 -31.98 -21.56 16.55
C THR A 10 -31.99 -21.89 15.06
N SER A 11 -31.15 -21.21 14.29
CA SER A 11 -30.99 -21.38 12.83
C SER A 11 -30.49 -22.75 12.42
N SER A 12 -30.01 -23.58 13.36
CA SER A 12 -29.48 -24.88 13.00
C SER A 12 -30.58 -25.84 12.55
N VAL A 13 -30.31 -26.51 11.43
CA VAL A 13 -31.12 -27.58 10.82
C VAL A 13 -31.51 -28.68 11.81
N VAL A 14 -30.69 -28.84 12.84
CA VAL A 14 -30.82 -29.87 13.87
C VAL A 14 -31.18 -29.18 15.19
N ASP A 15 -32.05 -29.82 15.98
CA ASP A 15 -32.26 -29.42 17.36
C ASP A 15 -30.91 -29.47 18.09
N VAL A 16 -30.41 -28.31 18.51
CA VAL A 16 -29.18 -28.15 19.29
C VAL A 16 -29.15 -28.97 20.58
N ASN A 17 -30.31 -29.52 21.00
CA ASN A 17 -30.45 -30.39 22.16
C ASN A 17 -30.44 -31.89 21.84
N ASP A 18 -30.48 -32.31 20.57
CA ASP A 18 -30.42 -33.72 20.17
C ASP A 18 -28.95 -34.16 19.94
N PRO A 19 -28.40 -35.03 20.80
CA PRO A 19 -27.00 -35.46 20.72
C PRO A 19 -26.70 -36.39 19.54
N ASP A 20 -27.70 -37.00 18.91
CA ASP A 20 -27.50 -38.03 17.86
C ASP A 20 -27.42 -37.46 16.43
N THR A 21 -27.62 -36.16 16.25
CA THR A 21 -27.71 -35.49 14.93
C THR A 21 -26.62 -34.43 14.71
N ALA A 22 -25.37 -34.74 15.04
CA ALA A 22 -24.24 -33.81 14.89
C ALA A 22 -23.88 -33.46 13.43
N ALA A 23 -24.62 -32.52 12.83
CA ALA A 23 -24.30 -31.91 11.53
C ALA A 23 -23.27 -30.76 11.69
N PHE A 24 -22.51 -30.46 10.63
CA PHE A 24 -21.56 -29.36 10.64
C PHE A 24 -22.26 -28.00 10.84
N GLY A 25 -21.91 -27.27 11.90
CA GLY A 25 -22.43 -25.92 12.18
C GLY A 25 -23.66 -25.82 13.08
N SER A 26 -24.12 -26.93 13.68
CA SER A 26 -25.27 -26.97 14.59
C SER A 26 -24.90 -27.02 16.08
N ARG A 27 -23.65 -26.76 16.46
CA ARG A 27 -23.20 -26.86 17.86
C ARG A 27 -23.55 -25.60 18.65
N LEU A 28 -24.23 -25.76 19.79
CA LEU A 28 -24.38 -24.71 20.80
C LEU A 28 -23.20 -24.75 21.78
N LEU A 29 -22.46 -23.64 21.90
CA LEU A 29 -21.31 -23.56 22.81
C LEU A 29 -21.77 -23.33 24.25
N LYS A 30 -21.89 -24.41 25.02
CA LYS A 30 -22.17 -24.35 26.47
C LYS A 30 -20.91 -24.08 27.31
N ASP A 31 -19.78 -24.66 26.92
CA ASP A 31 -18.48 -24.47 27.59
C ASP A 31 -17.62 -23.45 26.83
N LYS A 32 -17.22 -22.38 27.51
CA LYS A 32 -16.41 -21.28 26.94
C LYS A 32 -14.98 -21.72 26.60
N ASP A 33 -14.47 -22.82 27.15
CA ASP A 33 -13.10 -23.28 26.90
C ASP A 33 -13.02 -24.26 25.70
N ALA A 34 -14.15 -24.88 25.36
CA ALA A 34 -14.30 -25.82 24.26
C ALA A 34 -14.40 -25.15 22.86
N VAL A 35 -14.18 -23.84 22.77
CA VAL A 35 -14.31 -23.01 21.54
C VAL A 35 -13.40 -23.48 20.40
N PHE A 36 -12.27 -24.11 20.72
CA PHE A 36 -11.27 -24.53 19.73
C PHE A 36 -11.34 -26.02 19.37
N GLU A 37 -12.23 -26.78 20.01
CA GLU A 37 -12.26 -28.25 19.90
C GLU A 37 -12.87 -28.76 18.59
N HIS A 38 -13.84 -28.02 18.02
CA HIS A 38 -14.49 -28.37 16.75
C HIS A 38 -14.35 -27.27 15.72
N ASN A 39 -14.21 -27.64 14.43
CA ASN A 39 -14.06 -26.71 13.30
C ASN A 39 -15.36 -25.96 12.92
N ALA A 40 -16.40 -26.04 13.76
CA ALA A 40 -17.73 -25.55 13.48
C ALA A 40 -17.92 -24.06 13.86
N TRP A 41 -18.91 -23.42 13.24
CA TRP A 41 -19.46 -22.16 13.71
C TRP A 41 -20.37 -22.49 14.91
N ASP A 42 -19.95 -22.11 16.11
CA ASP A 42 -20.77 -22.37 17.30
C ASP A 42 -21.82 -21.26 17.45
N ASN A 43 -23.05 -21.68 17.75
CA ASN A 43 -24.10 -20.79 18.24
C ASN A 43 -23.81 -20.39 19.68
N VAL A 44 -23.99 -19.10 20.02
CA VAL A 44 -23.69 -18.57 21.35
C VAL A 44 -24.81 -17.67 21.85
N GLU A 45 -25.15 -17.83 23.12
CA GLU A 45 -26.05 -16.92 23.83
C GLU A 45 -25.29 -15.65 24.24
N TRP A 46 -25.95 -14.51 24.09
CA TRP A 46 -25.35 -13.24 24.50
C TRP A 46 -25.47 -13.08 26.01
N ASP A 47 -24.42 -12.55 26.63
CA ASP A 47 -24.50 -12.09 28.01
C ASP A 47 -25.06 -10.66 28.09
N SER A 48 -25.40 -10.24 29.32
CA SER A 48 -25.95 -8.91 29.58
C SER A 48 -25.01 -7.78 29.19
N GLU A 49 -23.69 -7.98 29.24
CA GLU A 49 -22.70 -6.96 28.87
C GLU A 49 -22.70 -6.72 27.36
N GLN A 50 -22.80 -7.78 26.56
CA GLN A 50 -22.90 -7.71 25.10
C GLN A 50 -24.18 -7.00 24.66
N GLU A 51 -25.32 -7.30 25.30
CA GLU A 51 -26.57 -6.60 25.03
C GLU A 51 -26.51 -5.11 25.38
N GLU A 52 -25.94 -4.76 26.54
CA GLU A 52 -25.79 -3.36 26.95
C GLU A 52 -24.85 -2.60 26.02
N TYR A 53 -23.74 -3.22 25.59
CA TYR A 53 -22.84 -2.65 24.60
C TYR A 53 -23.56 -2.37 23.28
N ALA A 54 -24.34 -3.33 22.78
CA ALA A 54 -25.09 -3.21 21.55
C ALA A 54 -26.11 -2.07 21.60
N LYS A 55 -26.87 -1.95 22.71
CA LYS A 55 -27.79 -0.84 22.95
C LYS A 55 -27.08 0.51 22.92
N LYS A 56 -25.94 0.64 23.62
CA LYS A 56 -25.12 1.86 23.63
C LYS A 56 -24.59 2.23 22.24
N GLN A 57 -24.27 1.27 21.38
CA GLN A 57 -23.87 1.59 20.00
C GLN A 57 -25.05 2.12 19.18
N ILE A 58 -26.23 1.51 19.29
CA ILE A 58 -27.42 2.00 18.59
C ILE A 58 -27.79 3.43 19.03
N GLU A 59 -27.73 3.72 20.33
CA GLU A 59 -27.95 5.08 20.86
C GLU A 59 -26.99 6.09 20.21
N LYS A 60 -25.71 5.75 20.09
CA LYS A 60 -24.73 6.60 19.39
C LYS A 60 -25.03 6.80 17.91
N HIS A 61 -25.58 5.80 17.23
CA HIS A 61 -26.01 5.97 15.84
C HIS A 61 -27.18 6.96 15.75
N ALA A 62 -28.08 6.94 16.72
CA ALA A 62 -29.22 7.84 16.79
C ALA A 62 -28.85 9.30 17.07
N GLU A 63 -27.71 9.55 17.73
CA GLU A 63 -27.16 10.90 17.91
C GLU A 63 -26.71 11.55 16.59
N SER A 64 -26.44 10.76 15.55
CA SER A 64 -25.95 11.24 14.26
C SER A 64 -26.64 10.50 13.09
N PRO A 65 -27.94 10.78 12.83
CA PRO A 65 -28.64 10.21 11.69
C PRO A 65 -28.20 10.88 10.37
N VAL A 66 -28.62 10.29 9.26
CA VAL A 66 -28.51 10.93 7.93
C VAL A 66 -29.35 12.22 7.94
N PRO A 67 -28.82 13.36 7.46
CA PRO A 67 -29.58 14.60 7.37
C PRO A 67 -30.88 14.42 6.59
N ALA A 68 -31.99 14.98 7.09
CA ALA A 68 -33.32 14.78 6.52
C ALA A 68 -33.39 15.11 5.00
N GLY A 69 -32.72 16.18 4.56
CA GLY A 69 -32.68 16.57 3.15
C GLY A 69 -31.92 15.62 2.22
N GLU A 70 -31.17 14.65 2.77
CA GLU A 70 -30.43 13.65 1.99
C GLU A 70 -31.10 12.28 1.98
N GLN A 71 -32.08 12.02 2.86
CA GLN A 71 -32.68 10.69 3.01
C GLN A 71 -33.43 10.25 1.75
N ASP A 72 -34.23 11.15 1.15
CA ASP A 72 -35.04 10.87 -0.04
C ASP A 72 -34.21 10.37 -1.23
N LYS A 73 -32.97 10.85 -1.36
CA LYS A 73 -32.05 10.40 -2.40
C LYS A 73 -31.81 8.90 -2.34
N TYR A 74 -31.58 8.36 -1.13
CA TYR A 74 -31.35 6.93 -0.93
C TYR A 74 -32.61 6.09 -1.17
N HIS A 75 -33.79 6.72 -1.16
CA HIS A 75 -35.03 6.07 -1.52
C HIS A 75 -35.25 6.04 -3.03
N ILE A 76 -35.01 7.16 -3.72
CA ILE A 76 -35.24 7.30 -5.17
C ILE A 76 -34.18 6.54 -5.97
N GLU A 77 -32.91 6.64 -5.59
CA GLU A 77 -31.77 6.07 -6.33
C GLU A 77 -31.42 4.63 -5.87
N ALA A 78 -32.32 3.95 -5.14
CA ALA A 78 -32.02 2.66 -4.50
C ALA A 78 -31.49 1.60 -5.49
N ALA A 79 -32.09 1.48 -6.67
CA ALA A 79 -31.65 0.55 -7.71
C ALA A 79 -30.26 0.93 -8.27
N GLU A 80 -29.98 2.22 -8.44
CA GLU A 80 -28.70 2.71 -8.96
C GLU A 80 -27.53 2.40 -8.03
N TYR A 81 -27.74 2.41 -6.72
CA TYR A 81 -26.71 1.99 -5.77
C TYR A 81 -26.36 0.50 -5.92
N TRP A 82 -27.35 -0.35 -6.21
CA TRP A 82 -27.11 -1.77 -6.49
C TRP A 82 -26.50 -2.00 -7.88
N ASN A 83 -26.90 -1.24 -8.90
CA ASN A 83 -26.26 -1.27 -10.21
C ASN A 83 -24.76 -0.99 -10.08
N LYS A 84 -24.39 0.13 -9.43
CA LYS A 84 -22.99 0.49 -9.16
C LYS A 84 -22.24 -0.57 -8.35
N PHE A 85 -22.92 -1.19 -7.39
CA PHE A 85 -22.34 -2.28 -6.61
C PHE A 85 -21.97 -3.46 -7.51
N TYR A 86 -22.88 -3.92 -8.37
CA TYR A 86 -22.62 -5.06 -9.26
C TYR A 86 -21.70 -4.72 -10.44
N GLU A 87 -21.68 -3.49 -10.94
CA GLU A 87 -20.70 -3.02 -11.94
C GLU A 87 -19.27 -3.16 -11.40
N LYS A 88 -19.07 -2.84 -10.12
CA LYS A 88 -17.76 -2.91 -9.48
C LYS A 88 -17.33 -4.31 -9.09
N ASN A 89 -18.28 -5.15 -8.66
CA ASN A 89 -17.98 -6.41 -7.98
C ASN A 89 -18.25 -7.66 -8.83
N GLU A 90 -19.10 -7.55 -9.86
CA GLU A 90 -19.52 -8.65 -10.72
C GLU A 90 -19.97 -9.88 -9.89
N ASN A 91 -19.36 -11.04 -10.12
CA ASN A 91 -19.59 -12.30 -9.40
C ASN A 91 -18.58 -12.59 -8.28
N LYS A 92 -17.72 -11.63 -7.90
CA LYS A 92 -16.55 -11.88 -7.03
C LYS A 92 -16.80 -11.62 -5.55
N PHE A 93 -17.88 -10.91 -5.20
CA PHE A 93 -18.10 -10.44 -3.84
C PHE A 93 -18.78 -11.47 -2.94
N PHE A 94 -19.88 -12.06 -3.41
CA PHE A 94 -20.60 -13.10 -2.67
C PHE A 94 -20.09 -14.48 -3.09
N LYS A 95 -20.17 -15.44 -2.16
CA LYS A 95 -19.83 -16.85 -2.42
C LYS A 95 -21.09 -17.64 -2.71
N ASP A 96 -20.92 -18.72 -3.48
CA ASP A 96 -21.95 -19.72 -3.69
C ASP A 96 -22.47 -20.29 -2.37
N ARG A 97 -23.79 -20.39 -2.27
CA ARG A 97 -24.51 -20.75 -1.04
C ARG A 97 -24.68 -22.26 -0.93
N HIS A 98 -23.58 -23.00 -0.89
CA HIS A 98 -23.60 -24.47 -0.68
C HIS A 98 -24.19 -24.92 0.67
N TRP A 99 -24.48 -23.97 1.56
CA TRP A 99 -25.17 -24.23 2.82
C TRP A 99 -26.70 -24.31 2.69
N LEU A 100 -27.29 -24.02 1.52
CA LEU A 100 -28.75 -23.99 1.33
C LEU A 100 -29.43 -25.29 1.76
N ARG A 101 -28.86 -26.45 1.41
CA ARG A 101 -29.41 -27.76 1.77
C ARG A 101 -29.40 -28.04 3.26
N LEU A 102 -28.45 -27.41 3.97
CA LEU A 102 -28.44 -27.42 5.42
C LEU A 102 -29.54 -26.48 5.93
N GLU A 103 -29.47 -25.18 5.65
CA GLU A 103 -30.35 -24.19 6.30
C GLU A 103 -31.83 -24.29 5.88
N PHE A 104 -32.12 -24.76 4.67
CA PHE A 104 -33.46 -24.87 4.11
C PHE A 104 -33.70 -26.26 3.52
N PRO A 105 -33.76 -27.34 4.33
CA PRO A 105 -34.01 -28.67 3.82
C PRO A 105 -35.36 -28.76 3.11
N GLU A 106 -36.35 -27.98 3.51
CA GLU A 106 -37.69 -27.91 2.92
C GLU A 106 -37.66 -27.43 1.46
N LEU A 107 -36.71 -26.55 1.10
CA LEU A 107 -36.50 -26.13 -0.29
C LEU A 107 -36.18 -27.35 -1.16
N PHE A 108 -35.28 -28.21 -0.70
CA PHE A 108 -34.88 -29.41 -1.43
C PHE A 108 -35.95 -30.50 -1.37
N GLN A 109 -36.62 -30.70 -0.23
CA GLN A 109 -37.74 -31.65 -0.12
C GLN A 109 -38.90 -31.29 -1.04
N THR A 110 -39.12 -30.00 -1.31
CA THR A 110 -40.18 -29.52 -2.20
C THR A 110 -39.79 -29.60 -3.68
N THR A 111 -38.50 -29.48 -3.98
CA THR A 111 -37.98 -29.37 -5.35
C THR A 111 -37.40 -30.68 -5.89
N ASP A 112 -36.79 -31.50 -5.04
CA ASP A 112 -36.30 -32.84 -5.39
C ASP A 112 -37.47 -33.81 -5.54
N GLU A 113 -37.30 -34.81 -6.41
CA GLU A 113 -38.28 -35.85 -6.65
C GLU A 113 -38.54 -36.63 -5.35
N ASN A 114 -39.72 -36.46 -4.73
CA ASN A 114 -40.12 -37.38 -3.67
C ASN A 114 -40.49 -38.73 -4.29
N VAL A 115 -39.52 -39.65 -4.34
CA VAL A 115 -39.82 -41.05 -4.06
C VAL A 115 -40.41 -41.08 -2.66
N ARG A 116 -41.75 -41.03 -2.55
CA ARG A 116 -42.43 -41.37 -1.32
C ARG A 116 -42.20 -42.86 -1.06
N LEU A 117 -41.15 -43.16 -0.27
CA LEU A 117 -40.99 -44.41 0.46
C LEU A 117 -42.27 -44.59 1.29
N ASP A 118 -43.21 -45.37 0.74
CA ASP A 118 -44.28 -46.11 1.43
C ASP A 118 -45.28 -46.69 0.40
N LEU A 119 -45.26 -46.21 -0.85
CA LEU A 119 -46.11 -46.76 -1.90
C LEU A 119 -45.55 -48.00 -2.59
N CYS A 120 -44.27 -48.36 -2.45
CA CYS A 120 -43.77 -49.63 -3.00
C CYS A 120 -44.33 -50.84 -2.24
N LEU A 121 -44.55 -50.71 -0.93
CA LEU A 121 -45.22 -51.72 -0.09
C LEU A 121 -46.70 -51.86 -0.45
N VAL A 122 -47.35 -50.74 -0.79
CA VAL A 122 -48.75 -50.70 -1.22
C VAL A 122 -48.92 -51.14 -2.68
N ALA A 123 -47.96 -50.81 -3.56
CA ALA A 123 -47.94 -51.22 -4.95
C ALA A 123 -47.73 -52.73 -5.10
N ALA A 124 -46.82 -53.32 -4.30
CA ALA A 124 -46.66 -54.78 -4.22
C ALA A 124 -47.92 -55.49 -3.71
N PHE A 125 -48.77 -54.81 -2.94
CA PHE A 125 -50.05 -55.34 -2.45
C PHE A 125 -51.21 -55.14 -3.44
N LEU A 126 -51.06 -54.24 -4.43
CA LEU A 126 -52.12 -53.81 -5.34
C LEU A 126 -51.92 -54.22 -6.81
N GLU A 127 -50.91 -55.03 -7.13
CA GLU A 127 -50.66 -55.58 -8.47
C GLU A 127 -51.86 -56.34 -9.09
N SER A 128 -52.92 -56.60 -8.32
CA SER A 128 -54.17 -57.22 -8.77
C SER A 128 -55.24 -56.28 -9.34
N PHE A 129 -55.01 -54.96 -9.48
CA PHE A 129 -56.02 -54.04 -10.04
C PHE A 129 -55.44 -53.07 -11.10
N ASP A 130 -55.69 -53.37 -12.38
CA ASP A 130 -55.26 -52.57 -13.56
C ASP A 130 -55.69 -51.09 -13.51
N HIS A 131 -56.78 -50.78 -12.80
CA HIS A 131 -57.32 -49.42 -12.76
C HIS A 131 -56.54 -48.47 -11.82
N VAL A 132 -55.67 -49.01 -10.96
CA VAL A 132 -54.87 -48.24 -9.98
C VAL A 132 -53.54 -47.76 -10.59
N SER A 133 -53.07 -48.39 -11.67
CA SER A 133 -51.79 -48.08 -12.33
C SER A 133 -51.72 -46.64 -12.86
N ASN A 134 -52.79 -46.16 -13.51
CA ASN A 134 -52.85 -44.77 -14.00
C ASN A 134 -53.02 -43.73 -12.88
N PHE A 135 -53.60 -44.12 -11.74
CA PHE A 135 -53.73 -43.24 -10.57
C PHE A 135 -52.40 -43.12 -9.82
N LEU A 136 -51.66 -44.23 -9.69
CA LEU A 136 -50.31 -44.26 -9.10
C LEU A 136 -49.27 -43.58 -9.99
N ALA A 137 -49.35 -43.74 -11.31
CA ALA A 137 -48.47 -43.06 -12.26
C ALA A 137 -48.61 -41.52 -12.22
N ASN A 138 -49.84 -41.01 -12.01
CA ASN A 138 -50.08 -39.59 -11.75
C ASN A 138 -49.62 -39.13 -10.36
N LEU A 139 -49.54 -40.05 -9.38
CA LEU A 139 -49.02 -39.77 -8.04
C LEU A 139 -47.48 -39.81 -7.98
N LEU A 140 -46.83 -40.49 -8.93
CA LEU A 140 -45.38 -40.74 -9.02
C LEU A 140 -44.63 -39.80 -9.98
N GLN A 141 -45.32 -38.96 -10.77
CA GLN A 141 -44.66 -37.91 -11.53
C GLN A 141 -44.30 -36.75 -10.59
N ALA A 142 -43.02 -36.56 -10.31
CA ALA A 142 -42.50 -35.30 -9.82
C ALA A 142 -42.71 -34.24 -10.92
N GLY A 143 -43.90 -33.63 -10.93
CA GLY A 143 -44.24 -32.62 -11.94
C GLY A 143 -43.32 -31.39 -11.83
N LYS A 144 -43.26 -30.61 -12.92
CA LYS A 144 -42.54 -29.34 -13.02
C LYS A 144 -42.65 -28.52 -11.72
N LYS A 145 -41.51 -28.25 -11.09
CA LYS A 145 -41.41 -27.41 -9.89
C LYS A 145 -40.86 -26.05 -10.25
N ILE A 146 -41.46 -25.00 -9.69
CA ILE A 146 -41.07 -23.62 -9.96
C ILE A 146 -40.56 -22.99 -8.68
N VAL A 147 -39.29 -22.59 -8.69
CA VAL A 147 -38.69 -21.78 -7.62
C VAL A 147 -38.49 -20.36 -8.14
N MET A 148 -38.76 -19.37 -7.31
CA MET A 148 -38.45 -17.97 -7.61
C MET A 148 -37.42 -17.43 -6.61
N GLU A 149 -36.20 -17.17 -7.08
CA GLU A 149 -35.20 -16.40 -6.34
C GLU A 149 -35.43 -14.92 -6.62
N ILE A 150 -35.87 -14.19 -5.60
CA ILE A 150 -36.00 -12.74 -5.65
C ILE A 150 -34.75 -12.15 -5.02
N GLY A 151 -34.14 -11.15 -5.64
CA GLY A 151 -32.81 -10.63 -5.28
C GLY A 151 -31.69 -11.60 -5.66
N CYS A 152 -31.68 -12.07 -6.91
CA CYS A 152 -30.75 -13.10 -7.36
C CYS A 152 -29.28 -12.67 -7.36
N GLY A 153 -28.99 -11.36 -7.40
CA GLY A 153 -27.63 -10.85 -7.41
C GLY A 153 -26.80 -11.45 -8.55
N ALA A 154 -25.67 -12.09 -8.21
CA ALA A 154 -24.83 -12.81 -9.17
C ALA A 154 -25.20 -14.31 -9.35
N GLY A 155 -26.33 -14.77 -8.81
CA GLY A 155 -26.83 -16.15 -8.98
C GLY A 155 -26.29 -17.17 -7.98
N ASN A 156 -25.70 -16.73 -6.86
CA ASN A 156 -25.07 -17.58 -5.84
C ASN A 156 -26.04 -18.55 -5.12
N THR A 157 -27.36 -18.43 -5.35
CA THR A 157 -28.38 -19.39 -4.88
C THR A 157 -28.87 -20.25 -6.03
N MET A 158 -29.33 -19.63 -7.12
CA MET A 158 -29.87 -20.34 -8.29
C MET A 158 -28.87 -21.35 -8.88
N PHE A 159 -27.59 -20.97 -9.06
CA PHE A 159 -26.63 -21.89 -9.69
C PHE A 159 -26.37 -23.13 -8.83
N PRO A 160 -26.03 -23.02 -7.52
CA PRO A 160 -25.93 -24.20 -6.67
C PRO A 160 -27.23 -25.02 -6.59
N LEU A 161 -28.40 -24.36 -6.51
CA LEU A 161 -29.69 -25.05 -6.46
C LEU A 161 -29.91 -25.90 -7.73
N LEU A 162 -29.67 -25.35 -8.92
CA LEU A 162 -29.83 -26.07 -10.18
C LEU A 162 -28.80 -27.20 -10.36
N GLN A 163 -27.60 -27.02 -9.83
CA GLN A 163 -26.52 -28.03 -9.86
C GLN A 163 -26.78 -29.20 -8.90
N GLU A 164 -27.33 -28.92 -7.72
CA GLU A 164 -27.61 -29.92 -6.68
C GLU A 164 -28.99 -30.58 -6.81
N SER A 165 -29.88 -30.04 -7.63
CA SER A 165 -31.23 -30.58 -7.80
C SER A 165 -31.24 -31.86 -8.63
N HIS A 166 -31.96 -32.86 -8.14
CA HIS A 166 -32.19 -34.13 -8.84
C HIS A 166 -33.38 -34.09 -9.80
N ASN A 167 -34.17 -33.02 -9.78
CA ASN A 167 -35.36 -32.86 -10.61
C ASN A 167 -35.01 -32.17 -11.95
N PRO A 168 -35.07 -32.89 -13.09
CA PRO A 168 -34.75 -32.29 -14.40
C PRO A 168 -35.75 -31.21 -14.82
N ASP A 169 -36.99 -31.26 -14.30
CA ASP A 169 -38.08 -30.32 -14.60
C ASP A 169 -38.15 -29.16 -13.59
N LEU A 170 -37.17 -29.02 -12.70
CA LEU A 170 -37.02 -27.83 -11.86
C LEU A 170 -36.73 -26.61 -12.75
N PHE A 171 -37.58 -25.59 -12.61
CA PHE A 171 -37.44 -24.31 -13.27
C PHE A 171 -37.25 -23.18 -12.25
N VAL A 172 -36.24 -22.33 -12.47
CA VAL A 172 -35.93 -21.21 -11.57
C VAL A 172 -36.18 -19.88 -12.25
N TYR A 173 -37.12 -19.09 -11.73
CA TYR A 173 -37.20 -17.67 -12.00
C TYR A 173 -36.21 -16.94 -11.10
N ALA A 174 -35.29 -16.18 -11.67
CA ALA A 174 -34.33 -15.37 -10.94
C ALA A 174 -34.58 -13.90 -11.26
N CYS A 175 -34.92 -13.09 -10.27
CA CYS A 175 -35.10 -11.66 -10.50
C CYS A 175 -34.32 -10.80 -9.54
N ASP A 176 -33.93 -9.64 -10.01
CA ASP A 176 -33.32 -8.59 -9.22
C ASP A 176 -33.87 -7.24 -9.69
N PHE A 177 -34.04 -6.29 -8.78
CA PHE A 177 -34.41 -4.93 -9.18
C PHE A 177 -33.24 -4.18 -9.84
N SER A 178 -32.00 -4.65 -9.67
CA SER A 178 -30.82 -4.17 -10.39
C SER A 178 -30.71 -4.83 -11.76
N SER A 179 -30.69 -4.03 -12.82
CA SER A 179 -30.44 -4.53 -14.18
C SER A 179 -29.06 -5.15 -14.31
N THR A 180 -28.05 -4.53 -13.70
CA THR A 180 -26.67 -5.04 -13.72
C THR A 180 -26.55 -6.41 -13.06
N ALA A 181 -27.24 -6.66 -11.93
CA ALA A 181 -27.26 -7.97 -11.29
C ALA A 181 -27.80 -9.05 -12.25
N VAL A 182 -28.92 -8.77 -12.91
CA VAL A 182 -29.53 -9.68 -13.89
C VAL A 182 -28.58 -9.94 -15.06
N ASP A 183 -27.86 -8.93 -15.53
CA ASP A 183 -26.85 -9.10 -16.58
C ASP A 183 -25.68 -9.98 -16.12
N VAL A 184 -25.23 -9.87 -14.86
CA VAL A 184 -24.21 -10.75 -14.29
C VAL A 184 -24.67 -12.21 -14.32
N VAL A 185 -25.92 -12.48 -13.98
CA VAL A 185 -26.51 -13.83 -14.05
C VAL A 185 -26.59 -14.33 -15.49
N LYS A 186 -27.12 -13.53 -16.42
CA LYS A 186 -27.28 -13.91 -17.83
C LYS A 186 -25.95 -14.16 -18.54
N ASN A 187 -24.90 -13.44 -18.16
CA ASN A 187 -23.56 -13.59 -18.72
C ASN A 187 -22.76 -14.74 -18.09
N ASN A 188 -23.29 -15.40 -17.06
CA ASN A 188 -22.64 -16.54 -16.44
C ASN A 188 -22.66 -17.76 -17.38
N PRO A 189 -21.53 -18.46 -17.59
CA PRO A 189 -21.48 -19.66 -18.43
C PRO A 189 -22.44 -20.79 -18.02
N ASN A 190 -22.83 -20.83 -16.74
CA ASN A 190 -23.76 -21.83 -16.20
C ASN A 190 -25.24 -21.44 -16.35
N TYR A 191 -25.54 -20.31 -17.01
CA TYR A 191 -26.91 -19.87 -17.25
C TYR A 191 -27.59 -20.73 -18.33
N ASP A 192 -28.63 -21.45 -17.93
CA ASP A 192 -29.42 -22.32 -18.81
C ASP A 192 -30.85 -21.82 -18.95
N ILE A 193 -31.17 -21.24 -20.11
CA ILE A 193 -32.51 -20.70 -20.43
C ILE A 193 -33.62 -21.76 -20.40
N LYS A 194 -33.28 -23.05 -20.50
CA LYS A 194 -34.27 -24.13 -20.42
C LYS A 194 -34.73 -24.40 -18.99
N ARG A 195 -33.85 -24.16 -18.00
CA ARG A 195 -34.08 -24.42 -16.58
C ARG A 195 -34.19 -23.14 -15.75
N SER A 196 -33.92 -21.97 -16.33
CA SER A 196 -34.09 -20.70 -15.62
C SER A 196 -34.40 -19.51 -16.52
N HIS A 197 -35.03 -18.49 -15.92
CA HIS A 197 -35.30 -17.21 -16.55
C HIS A 197 -34.88 -16.07 -15.62
N ALA A 198 -33.85 -15.32 -16.02
CA ALA A 198 -33.37 -14.16 -15.28
C ALA A 198 -34.00 -12.85 -15.81
N PHE A 199 -34.55 -12.01 -14.94
CA PHE A 199 -35.23 -10.77 -15.37
C PHE A 199 -35.22 -9.66 -14.32
N VAL A 200 -35.41 -8.41 -14.77
CA VAL A 200 -35.47 -7.25 -13.88
C VAL A 200 -36.88 -7.10 -13.32
N TRP A 201 -37.01 -7.15 -12.01
CA TRP A 201 -38.29 -6.90 -11.33
C TRP A 201 -38.07 -6.51 -9.87
N ASP A 202 -38.84 -5.51 -9.43
CA ASP A 202 -38.88 -5.08 -8.04
C ASP A 202 -40.06 -5.78 -7.34
N LEU A 203 -39.80 -6.49 -6.24
CA LEU A 203 -40.82 -7.18 -5.43
C LEU A 203 -41.94 -6.24 -4.95
N THR A 204 -41.66 -4.94 -4.87
CA THR A 204 -42.60 -3.91 -4.43
C THR A 204 -43.36 -3.28 -5.60
N SER A 205 -43.21 -3.81 -6.82
CA SER A 205 -43.92 -3.35 -8.02
C SER A 205 -45.44 -3.50 -7.87
N PRO A 206 -46.24 -2.63 -8.52
CA PRO A 206 -47.70 -2.71 -8.47
C PRO A 206 -48.25 -3.91 -9.24
N THR A 207 -47.49 -4.47 -10.17
CA THR A 207 -47.88 -5.60 -11.02
C THR A 207 -46.85 -6.72 -10.98
N LEU A 208 -47.35 -7.95 -11.12
CA LEU A 208 -46.51 -9.13 -11.33
C LEU A 208 -45.91 -9.13 -12.75
N PRO A 209 -44.80 -9.84 -12.98
CA PRO A 209 -44.25 -10.03 -14.32
C PRO A 209 -45.26 -10.72 -15.24
N GLU A 210 -45.45 -10.21 -16.45
CA GLU A 210 -46.52 -10.65 -17.37
C GLU A 210 -46.46 -12.14 -17.74
N PHE A 211 -45.26 -12.73 -17.71
CA PHE A 211 -45.01 -14.13 -18.06
C PHE A 211 -45.10 -15.08 -16.86
N ILE A 212 -45.40 -14.56 -15.65
CA ILE A 212 -45.61 -15.38 -14.45
C ILE A 212 -47.09 -15.31 -14.09
N GLU A 213 -47.77 -16.43 -14.26
CA GLU A 213 -49.15 -16.57 -13.83
C GLU A 213 -49.24 -16.58 -12.29
N PRO A 214 -50.19 -15.87 -11.67
CA PRO A 214 -50.41 -15.93 -10.23
C PRO A 214 -50.68 -17.36 -9.75
N GLY A 215 -50.19 -17.71 -8.56
CA GLY A 215 -50.43 -19.00 -7.95
C GLY A 215 -49.71 -20.17 -8.63
N THR A 216 -48.55 -19.93 -9.25
CA THR A 216 -47.78 -20.97 -9.97
C THR A 216 -46.43 -21.30 -9.35
N VAL A 217 -45.91 -20.47 -8.45
CA VAL A 217 -44.61 -20.69 -7.80
C VAL A 217 -44.78 -21.65 -6.62
N ASP A 218 -43.89 -22.65 -6.51
CA ASP A 218 -43.88 -23.61 -5.40
C ASP A 218 -43.10 -23.07 -4.20
N VAL A 219 -41.93 -22.45 -4.44
CA VAL A 219 -41.09 -21.87 -3.39
C VAL A 219 -40.53 -20.52 -3.82
N VAL A 220 -40.60 -19.51 -2.94
CA VAL A 220 -39.90 -18.24 -3.10
C VAL A 220 -38.71 -18.19 -2.14
N VAL A 221 -37.55 -17.80 -2.65
CA VAL A 221 -36.30 -17.66 -1.89
C VAL A 221 -35.93 -16.18 -1.75
N LEU A 222 -35.74 -15.74 -0.50
CA LEU A 222 -35.38 -14.36 -0.14
C LEU A 222 -34.14 -14.33 0.76
N ILE A 223 -32.95 -14.10 0.19
CA ILE A 223 -31.70 -14.07 0.96
C ILE A 223 -31.08 -12.67 0.90
N PHE A 224 -31.14 -11.94 2.03
CA PHE A 224 -30.69 -10.55 2.19
C PHE A 224 -31.41 -9.56 1.26
N VAL A 225 -32.73 -9.69 1.16
CA VAL A 225 -33.58 -8.91 0.24
C VAL A 225 -34.54 -8.02 1.00
N LEU A 226 -35.23 -8.56 2.00
CA LEU A 226 -36.23 -7.82 2.75
C LEU A 226 -35.60 -6.63 3.47
N SER A 227 -34.34 -6.77 3.93
CA SER A 227 -33.58 -5.68 4.53
C SER A 227 -33.26 -4.53 3.57
N ALA A 228 -33.23 -4.76 2.26
CA ALA A 228 -32.97 -3.71 1.28
C ALA A 228 -34.24 -2.90 0.93
N ILE A 229 -35.41 -3.46 1.25
CA ILE A 229 -36.74 -2.86 1.02
C ILE A 229 -37.06 -1.93 2.19
N ARG A 230 -37.62 -0.75 1.88
CA ARG A 230 -38.03 0.20 2.93
C ARG A 230 -39.25 -0.35 3.69
N PRO A 231 -39.41 -0.04 4.98
CA PRO A 231 -40.53 -0.53 5.78
C PRO A 231 -41.92 -0.28 5.16
N GLU A 232 -42.10 0.89 4.55
CA GLU A 232 -43.38 1.29 3.94
C GLU A 232 -43.77 0.46 2.70
N GLN A 233 -42.86 -0.34 2.15
CA GLN A 233 -43.10 -1.19 0.98
C GLN A 233 -43.28 -2.67 1.33
N TRP A 234 -43.09 -3.09 2.58
CA TRP A 234 -43.18 -4.51 2.96
C TRP A 234 -44.59 -5.08 2.77
N GLU A 235 -45.64 -4.30 3.02
CA GLU A 235 -47.02 -4.75 2.82
C GLU A 235 -47.25 -5.18 1.36
N ARG A 236 -46.78 -4.38 0.40
CA ARG A 236 -46.84 -4.71 -1.03
C ARG A 236 -45.98 -5.93 -1.37
N ALA A 237 -44.80 -6.04 -0.78
CA ALA A 237 -43.92 -7.19 -0.99
C ALA A 237 -44.63 -8.49 -0.57
N VAL A 238 -45.24 -8.50 0.62
CA VAL A 238 -46.00 -9.65 1.15
C VAL A 238 -47.20 -9.98 0.27
N GLU A 239 -47.94 -8.97 -0.20
CA GLU A 239 -49.05 -9.15 -1.15
C GLU A 239 -48.58 -9.85 -2.44
N ASN A 240 -47.46 -9.42 -3.01
CA ASN A 240 -46.92 -10.01 -4.23
C ASN A 240 -46.38 -11.43 -4.01
N LEU A 241 -45.72 -11.71 -2.90
CA LEU A 241 -45.31 -13.07 -2.51
C LEU A 241 -46.52 -14.00 -2.45
N HIS A 242 -47.61 -13.54 -1.81
CA HIS A 242 -48.84 -14.32 -1.68
C HIS A 242 -49.51 -14.58 -3.04
N LYS A 243 -49.50 -13.61 -3.96
CA LYS A 243 -50.03 -13.79 -5.32
C LYS A 243 -49.19 -14.73 -6.18
N LEU A 244 -47.86 -14.78 -5.99
CA LEU A 244 -46.97 -15.65 -6.76
C LEU A 244 -47.14 -17.13 -6.39
N LEU A 245 -47.31 -17.40 -5.10
CA LEU A 245 -47.28 -18.75 -4.54
C LEU A 245 -48.58 -19.52 -4.78
N LYS A 246 -48.44 -20.81 -5.12
CA LYS A 246 -49.52 -21.79 -5.04
C LYS A 246 -50.06 -21.86 -3.60
N PRO A 247 -51.33 -22.28 -3.39
CA PRO A 247 -51.79 -22.67 -2.06
C PRO A 247 -50.85 -23.74 -1.46
N GLY A 248 -50.31 -23.46 -0.27
CA GLY A 248 -49.32 -24.33 0.40
C GLY A 248 -47.87 -24.16 -0.09
N GLY A 249 -47.60 -23.20 -0.98
CA GLY A 249 -46.24 -22.82 -1.37
C GLY A 249 -45.47 -22.17 -0.22
N LEU A 250 -44.14 -22.20 -0.32
CA LEU A 250 -43.24 -21.80 0.78
C LEU A 250 -42.50 -20.50 0.47
N VAL A 251 -42.30 -19.67 1.50
CA VAL A 251 -41.29 -18.62 1.49
C VAL A 251 -40.16 -19.06 2.41
N VAL A 252 -38.95 -19.17 1.87
CA VAL A 252 -37.74 -19.35 2.67
C VAL A 252 -36.94 -18.07 2.65
N PHE A 253 -36.61 -17.54 3.83
CA PHE A 253 -35.90 -16.27 3.93
C PHE A 253 -34.74 -16.31 4.92
N ARG A 254 -33.71 -15.50 4.65
CA ARG A 254 -32.59 -15.22 5.57
C ARG A 254 -32.20 -13.77 5.44
N ASP A 255 -32.20 -13.04 6.54
CA ASP A 255 -31.84 -11.62 6.53
C ASP A 255 -31.09 -11.18 7.80
N TYR A 256 -30.71 -9.91 7.86
CA TYR A 256 -29.96 -9.35 9.00
C TYR A 256 -30.82 -9.24 10.26
N GLY A 257 -30.32 -9.78 11.37
CA GLY A 257 -30.94 -9.66 12.68
C GLY A 257 -30.50 -8.40 13.44
N ARG A 258 -31.34 -7.92 14.36
CA ARG A 258 -30.99 -6.84 15.28
C ARG A 258 -29.75 -7.22 16.09
N TYR A 259 -28.87 -6.25 16.25
CA TYR A 259 -27.54 -6.34 16.85
C TYR A 259 -26.54 -7.21 16.09
N ASP A 260 -26.78 -7.51 14.81
CA ASP A 260 -25.71 -8.03 13.95
C ASP A 260 -24.47 -7.12 14.06
N LEU A 261 -23.30 -7.72 14.04
CA LEU A 261 -22.02 -7.01 14.02
C LEU A 261 -21.95 -6.03 12.84
N ALA A 262 -22.64 -6.31 11.73
CA ALA A 262 -22.81 -5.37 10.63
C ALA A 262 -23.56 -4.09 11.06
N GLN A 263 -24.57 -4.20 11.92
CA GLN A 263 -25.29 -3.07 12.51
C GLN A 263 -24.40 -2.28 13.46
N LEU A 264 -23.73 -2.98 14.40
CA LEU A 264 -22.97 -2.35 15.49
C LEU A 264 -21.71 -1.60 15.03
N ARG A 265 -21.28 -1.83 13.78
CA ARG A 265 -20.08 -1.22 13.19
C ARG A 265 -20.36 0.03 12.35
N PHE A 266 -21.62 0.43 12.21
CA PHE A 266 -21.93 1.67 11.52
C PHE A 266 -21.28 2.87 12.21
N LYS A 267 -20.91 3.86 11.40
CA LYS A 267 -20.43 5.15 11.89
C LYS A 267 -21.60 6.14 11.90
N GLY A 268 -21.42 7.27 12.58
CA GLY A 268 -22.38 8.38 12.51
C GLY A 268 -22.63 8.83 11.07
N GLY A 269 -23.83 9.36 10.82
CA GLY A 269 -24.32 9.81 9.52
C GLY A 269 -24.81 8.67 8.60
N ARG A 270 -25.19 7.51 9.15
CA ARG A 270 -25.59 6.32 8.37
C ARG A 270 -26.98 5.80 8.67
N MET A 271 -27.62 6.25 9.76
CA MET A 271 -28.96 5.79 10.13
C MET A 271 -30.03 6.63 9.41
N LEU A 272 -30.90 5.98 8.65
CA LEU A 272 -32.07 6.62 8.00
C LEU A 272 -33.23 6.71 9.00
N SER A 273 -33.57 5.58 9.61
CA SER A 273 -34.60 5.46 10.65
C SER A 273 -34.21 4.33 11.62
N GLU A 274 -35.02 4.08 12.65
CA GLU A 274 -34.74 3.00 13.60
C GLU A 274 -34.55 1.67 12.85
N ASN A 275 -33.43 0.98 13.15
CA ASN A 275 -32.99 -0.25 12.49
C ASN A 275 -32.71 -0.16 10.98
N PHE A 276 -32.82 1.01 10.34
CA PHE A 276 -32.60 1.19 8.90
C PHE A 276 -31.41 2.08 8.58
N TYR A 277 -30.48 1.58 7.77
CA TYR A 277 -29.17 2.21 7.56
C TYR A 277 -28.77 2.25 6.08
N ILE A 278 -27.87 3.19 5.76
CA ILE A 278 -27.12 3.21 4.50
C ILE A 278 -25.70 2.66 4.69
N ARG A 279 -25.27 1.81 3.76
CA ARG A 279 -23.92 1.25 3.67
C ARG A 279 -22.94 2.23 3.03
N GLY A 280 -21.66 1.88 3.08
CA GLY A 280 -20.57 2.69 2.50
C GLY A 280 -20.73 2.94 1.00
N ASP A 281 -21.36 2.02 0.28
CA ASP A 281 -21.68 2.09 -1.15
C ASP A 281 -23.02 2.78 -1.46
N GLY A 282 -23.78 3.20 -0.43
CA GLY A 282 -25.08 3.83 -0.54
C GLY A 282 -26.27 2.87 -0.60
N THR A 283 -26.03 1.55 -0.65
CA THR A 283 -27.11 0.55 -0.54
C THR A 283 -27.71 0.57 0.87
N ARG A 284 -28.97 0.15 1.01
CA ARG A 284 -29.69 0.20 2.28
C ARG A 284 -29.75 -1.17 2.94
N VAL A 285 -29.91 -1.16 4.26
CA VAL A 285 -30.08 -2.38 5.06
C VAL A 285 -30.91 -2.11 6.31
N TYR A 286 -31.92 -2.94 6.53
CA TYR A 286 -32.72 -3.05 7.74
C TYR A 286 -32.24 -4.23 8.62
N PHE A 287 -32.39 -4.11 9.93
CA PHE A 287 -32.03 -5.16 10.90
C PHE A 287 -33.26 -5.57 11.72
N PHE A 288 -33.71 -6.81 11.54
CA PHE A 288 -35.01 -7.28 12.04
C PHE A 288 -34.93 -7.92 13.43
N THR A 289 -35.99 -7.77 14.22
CA THR A 289 -36.28 -8.68 15.33
C THR A 289 -37.18 -9.84 14.89
N PRO A 290 -37.18 -10.98 15.60
CA PRO A 290 -38.09 -12.09 15.30
C PRO A 290 -39.56 -11.69 15.30
N GLU A 291 -39.95 -10.80 16.21
CA GLU A 291 -41.32 -10.32 16.36
C GLU A 291 -41.76 -9.45 15.17
N GLU A 292 -40.84 -8.65 14.62
CA GLU A 292 -41.08 -7.87 13.40
C GLU A 292 -41.32 -8.79 12.20
N ILE A 293 -40.51 -9.84 12.04
CA ILE A 293 -40.71 -10.84 10.98
C ILE A 293 -42.08 -11.52 11.11
N GLU A 294 -42.44 -11.96 12.31
CA GLU A 294 -43.75 -12.59 12.53
C GLU A 294 -44.89 -11.63 12.18
N HIS A 295 -44.75 -10.35 12.54
CA HIS A 295 -45.70 -9.32 12.17
C HIS A 295 -45.79 -9.12 10.65
N ILE A 296 -44.65 -8.96 9.96
CA ILE A 296 -44.58 -8.73 8.50
C ILE A 296 -45.28 -9.84 7.75
N PHE A 297 -44.99 -11.11 8.06
CA PHE A 297 -45.52 -12.24 7.29
C PHE A 297 -46.92 -12.68 7.71
N SER A 298 -47.32 -12.50 8.97
CA SER A 298 -48.58 -13.07 9.49
C SER A 298 -49.69 -12.06 9.72
N ARG A 299 -49.36 -10.77 9.90
CA ARG A 299 -50.32 -9.76 10.40
C ARG A 299 -50.30 -8.42 9.66
N LEU A 300 -49.26 -8.13 8.88
CA LEU A 300 -49.11 -6.82 8.24
C LEU A 300 -50.19 -6.55 7.19
N HIS A 301 -50.54 -7.56 6.39
CA HIS A 301 -51.57 -7.46 5.37
C HIS A 301 -52.84 -8.21 5.81
N GLU A 302 -54.00 -7.55 5.77
CA GLU A 302 -55.25 -8.11 6.32
C GLU A 302 -55.65 -9.44 5.67
N SER A 303 -55.53 -9.55 4.34
CA SER A 303 -55.95 -10.72 3.56
C SER A 303 -54.83 -11.65 3.06
N CYS A 304 -53.57 -11.27 3.20
CA CYS A 304 -52.41 -12.03 2.70
C CYS A 304 -51.55 -12.42 3.89
N GLN A 305 -51.87 -13.56 4.50
CA GLN A 305 -51.25 -14.01 5.74
C GLN A 305 -50.51 -15.33 5.51
N PHE A 306 -49.27 -15.38 5.94
CA PHE A 306 -48.47 -16.60 5.95
C PHE A 306 -48.55 -17.29 7.31
N THR A 307 -48.55 -18.61 7.29
CA THR A 307 -48.34 -19.42 8.50
C THR A 307 -46.84 -19.55 8.74
N ILE A 308 -46.37 -19.14 9.92
CA ILE A 308 -44.96 -19.26 10.27
C ILE A 308 -44.67 -20.69 10.72
N GLU A 309 -44.03 -21.46 9.83
CA GLU A 309 -43.51 -22.79 10.15
C GLU A 309 -42.32 -22.68 11.13
N GLN A 310 -41.31 -21.86 10.79
CA GLN A 310 -40.11 -21.63 11.60
C GLN A 310 -39.66 -20.16 11.54
N ASN A 311 -39.21 -19.62 12.68
CA ASN A 311 -38.59 -18.29 12.79
C ASN A 311 -37.48 -18.36 13.86
N ALA A 312 -36.22 -18.25 13.43
CA ALA A 312 -35.08 -18.47 14.30
C ALA A 312 -33.96 -17.46 14.06
N VAL A 313 -33.13 -17.23 15.11
CA VAL A 313 -32.01 -16.29 15.06
C VAL A 313 -30.69 -17.06 15.01
N ASP A 314 -29.82 -16.66 14.09
CA ASP A 314 -28.47 -17.21 13.92
C ASP A 314 -27.44 -16.37 14.69
N ARG A 315 -26.87 -16.89 15.78
CA ARG A 315 -25.90 -16.17 16.64
C ARG A 315 -24.54 -16.85 16.60
N ARG A 316 -23.77 -16.60 15.54
CA ARG A 316 -22.46 -17.26 15.31
C ARG A 316 -21.29 -16.52 15.96
N LEU A 317 -20.45 -17.26 16.68
CA LEU A 317 -19.17 -16.74 17.18
C LEU A 317 -18.05 -16.91 16.16
N ILE A 318 -17.48 -15.79 15.68
CA ILE A 318 -16.30 -15.79 14.81
C ILE A 318 -15.04 -15.70 15.67
N VAL A 319 -14.21 -16.75 15.64
CA VAL A 319 -12.92 -16.79 16.33
C VAL A 319 -11.74 -16.86 15.35
N ASN A 320 -10.66 -16.13 15.65
CA ASN A 320 -9.41 -16.28 14.92
C ASN A 320 -8.65 -17.51 15.46
N ARG A 321 -8.87 -18.66 14.83
CA ARG A 321 -8.33 -19.96 15.24
C ARG A 321 -6.80 -20.04 15.07
N SER A 322 -6.25 -19.45 14.01
CA SER A 322 -4.80 -19.46 13.74
C SER A 322 -3.96 -18.85 14.87
N ARG A 323 -4.53 -17.87 15.59
CA ARG A 323 -3.88 -17.17 16.70
C ARG A 323 -4.48 -17.50 18.06
N LYS A 324 -5.48 -18.39 18.13
CA LYS A 324 -6.30 -18.68 19.32
C LYS A 324 -6.78 -17.41 20.06
N LEU A 325 -7.17 -16.38 19.32
CA LEU A 325 -7.58 -15.09 19.89
C LEU A 325 -9.11 -14.95 19.93
N LYS A 326 -9.67 -14.81 21.14
CA LYS A 326 -10.98 -14.18 21.37
C LYS A 326 -10.77 -12.66 21.28
N MET A 327 -11.46 -11.97 20.38
CA MET A 327 -11.20 -10.55 20.11
C MET A 327 -11.74 -9.64 21.22
N TYR A 328 -10.90 -9.32 22.21
CA TYR A 328 -11.14 -8.23 23.17
C TYR A 328 -9.89 -7.38 23.52
N ARG A 329 -8.71 -7.57 22.92
CA ARG A 329 -7.46 -6.87 23.35
C ARG A 329 -6.44 -6.55 22.24
N GLY A 330 -6.87 -5.87 21.17
CA GLY A 330 -5.96 -5.37 20.13
C GLY A 330 -5.14 -4.13 20.52
N MET A 331 -5.69 -3.27 21.38
CA MET A 331 -5.10 -1.96 21.67
C MET A 331 -3.80 -2.04 22.50
N THR A 332 -3.72 -2.93 23.50
CA THR A 332 -2.53 -3.03 24.36
C THR A 332 -1.29 -3.48 23.58
N ILE A 333 -1.45 -4.44 22.65
CA ILE A 333 -0.34 -4.91 21.82
C ILE A 333 0.11 -3.80 20.86
N PHE A 334 -0.85 -3.11 20.24
CA PHE A 334 -0.55 -1.98 19.35
C PHE A 334 0.20 -0.87 20.08
N VAL A 335 -0.31 -0.42 21.23
CA VAL A 335 0.33 0.62 22.05
C VAL A 335 1.71 0.16 22.54
N GLY A 336 1.87 -1.11 22.92
CA GLY A 336 3.17 -1.66 23.31
C GLY A 336 4.21 -1.63 22.18
N ILE A 337 3.83 -2.01 20.96
CA ILE A 337 4.72 -1.98 19.79
C ILE A 337 5.05 -0.54 19.40
N VAL A 338 4.06 0.34 19.28
CA VAL A 338 4.25 1.74 18.92
C VAL A 338 5.11 2.47 19.96
N GLY A 339 4.83 2.24 21.25
CA GLY A 339 5.63 2.78 22.35
C GLY A 339 7.07 2.29 22.33
N SER A 340 7.30 1.01 22.04
CA SER A 340 8.66 0.44 21.95
C SER A 340 9.45 1.04 20.79
N ILE A 341 8.86 1.12 19.59
CA ILE A 341 9.50 1.75 18.44
C ILE A 341 9.77 3.23 18.71
N GLY A 342 8.78 3.96 19.25
CA GLY A 342 8.93 5.36 19.63
C GLY A 342 10.07 5.58 20.63
N GLY A 343 10.18 4.72 21.65
CA GLY A 343 11.27 4.77 22.63
C GLY A 343 12.65 4.54 22.03
N ILE A 344 12.78 3.60 21.08
CA ILE A 344 14.04 3.34 20.38
C ILE A 344 14.48 4.57 19.57
N LEU A 345 13.55 5.20 18.84
CA LEU A 345 13.83 6.40 18.05
C LEU A 345 14.16 7.61 18.91
N TYR A 346 13.47 7.78 20.04
CA TYR A 346 13.77 8.83 21.00
C TYR A 346 15.19 8.67 21.56
N ARG A 347 15.55 7.46 22.00
CA ARG A 347 16.90 7.13 22.49
C ARG A 347 17.98 7.49 21.46
N ASP A 348 17.79 7.10 20.21
CA ASP A 348 18.75 7.38 19.14
C ASP A 348 18.95 8.89 18.93
N ARG A 349 17.86 9.67 18.87
CA ARG A 349 17.93 11.14 18.75
C ARG A 349 18.70 11.80 19.88
N VAL A 350 18.45 11.37 21.13
CA VAL A 350 19.16 11.91 22.30
C VAL A 350 20.65 11.58 22.22
N LYS A 351 21.01 10.31 21.99
CA LYS A 351 22.42 9.89 21.87
C LYS A 351 23.14 10.56 20.71
N ALA A 352 22.48 10.75 19.57
CA ALA A 352 23.05 11.44 18.42
C ALA A 352 23.31 12.92 18.74
N ALA A 353 22.40 13.58 19.49
CA ALA A 353 22.61 14.95 19.94
C ALA A 353 23.78 15.05 20.94
N GLU A 354 23.85 14.15 21.93
CA GLU A 354 24.97 14.08 22.89
C GLU A 354 26.32 13.85 22.19
N ALA A 355 26.36 12.94 21.21
CA ALA A 355 27.56 12.67 20.42
C ALA A 355 28.00 13.92 19.63
N ARG A 356 27.08 14.61 18.94
CA ARG A 356 27.39 15.86 18.21
C ARG A 356 27.95 16.93 19.15
N GLU A 357 27.33 17.14 20.31
CA GLU A 357 27.78 18.14 21.28
C GLU A 357 29.18 17.80 21.82
N SER A 358 29.42 16.53 22.17
CA SER A 358 30.73 16.09 22.67
C SER A 358 31.88 16.33 21.66
N LEU A 359 31.59 16.17 20.37
CA LEU A 359 32.54 16.42 19.29
C LEU A 359 32.72 17.93 19.05
N ALA A 360 31.64 18.70 19.09
CA ALA A 360 31.67 20.15 18.93
C ALA A 360 32.51 20.82 20.03
N VAL A 361 32.34 20.42 21.29
CA VAL A 361 33.11 20.95 22.44
C VAL A 361 34.61 20.78 22.24
N ARG A 362 35.06 19.69 21.63
CA ARG A 362 36.50 19.42 21.40
C ARG A 362 37.15 20.40 20.43
N VAL A 363 36.41 20.94 19.47
CA VAL A 363 36.94 21.86 18.45
C VAL A 363 36.56 23.32 18.68
N ARG A 364 35.63 23.57 19.61
CA ARG A 364 35.10 24.91 19.91
C ARG A 364 36.16 25.92 20.31
N HIS A 365 37.22 25.48 21.00
CA HIS A 365 38.32 26.36 21.40
C HIS A 365 38.97 27.09 20.20
N LEU A 366 39.01 26.46 19.01
CA LEU A 366 39.54 27.07 17.79
C LEU A 366 38.67 28.24 17.30
N ALA A 367 37.36 28.20 17.57
CA ALA A 367 36.45 29.29 17.21
C ALA A 367 36.56 30.50 18.17
N GLU A 368 37.10 30.29 19.36
CA GLU A 368 37.26 31.32 20.39
C GLU A 368 38.61 32.04 20.29
N GLU A 369 39.55 31.51 19.51
CA GLU A 369 40.84 32.15 19.25
C GLU A 369 40.68 33.43 18.39
N PRO A 370 41.09 34.61 18.89
CA PRO A 370 40.94 35.84 18.16
C PRO A 370 41.92 35.90 16.98
N LEU A 371 41.41 36.16 15.79
CA LEU A 371 42.20 36.37 14.58
C LEU A 371 42.70 37.83 14.49
N GLY A 372 43.93 38.02 14.03
CA GLY A 372 44.45 39.35 13.73
C GLY A 372 43.66 40.03 12.59
N PRO A 373 43.64 41.38 12.50
CA PRO A 373 42.87 42.11 11.48
C PRO A 373 43.24 41.81 10.01
N ARG A 374 44.38 41.15 9.78
CA ARG A 374 44.88 40.75 8.46
C ARG A 374 44.99 39.23 8.30
N GLU A 375 44.61 38.47 9.32
CA GLU A 375 44.66 37.01 9.29
C GLU A 375 43.34 36.48 8.76
N LEU A 376 43.41 35.56 7.81
CA LEU A 376 42.25 34.84 7.30
C LEU A 376 42.11 33.51 8.05
N PRO A 377 40.88 33.07 8.34
CA PRO A 377 40.65 31.76 8.93
C PRO A 377 41.16 30.68 7.98
N ARG A 378 41.55 29.54 8.55
CA ARG A 378 41.91 28.35 7.77
C ARG A 378 40.73 27.91 6.92
N LYS A 379 40.98 27.63 5.64
CA LYS A 379 39.96 27.22 4.68
C LYS A 379 40.13 25.76 4.26
N VAL A 380 39.02 25.02 4.20
CA VAL A 380 38.98 23.63 3.72
C VAL A 380 38.04 23.49 2.52
N ILE A 381 38.50 22.84 1.46
CA ILE A 381 37.67 22.50 0.30
C ILE A 381 37.14 21.09 0.49
N VAL A 382 35.82 20.94 0.52
CA VAL A 382 35.13 19.66 0.67
C VAL A 382 34.66 19.19 -0.71
N TYR A 383 35.20 18.06 -1.17
CA TYR A 383 34.76 17.42 -2.41
C TYR A 383 33.71 16.35 -2.12
N LEU A 384 32.56 16.49 -2.78
CA LEU A 384 31.44 15.53 -2.74
C LEU A 384 31.29 14.88 -4.11
N SER A 385 31.31 13.55 -4.17
CA SER A 385 30.92 12.78 -5.37
C SER A 385 29.58 12.09 -5.13
N ALA A 386 28.80 11.86 -6.19
CA ALA A 386 27.59 11.04 -6.09
C ALA A 386 28.00 9.59 -5.81
N PRO A 387 27.46 8.92 -4.77
CA PRO A 387 27.82 7.53 -4.53
C PRO A 387 27.26 6.65 -5.66
N PRO A 388 27.94 5.56 -6.03
CA PRO A 388 27.54 4.79 -7.20
C PRO A 388 26.15 4.16 -7.02
N GLY A 389 25.29 4.35 -8.03
CA GLY A 389 23.91 3.88 -8.03
C GLY A 389 22.90 4.75 -7.27
N ASP A 390 23.30 5.93 -6.78
CA ASP A 390 22.40 6.91 -6.15
C ASP A 390 22.78 8.35 -6.56
N GLY A 391 21.98 9.34 -6.18
CA GLY A 391 22.20 10.74 -6.51
C GLY A 391 23.18 11.47 -5.57
N ILE A 392 23.68 12.63 -6.01
CA ILE A 392 24.56 13.53 -5.22
C ILE A 392 23.93 13.97 -3.89
N ASP A 393 22.59 13.96 -3.82
CA ASP A 393 21.84 14.38 -2.63
C ASP A 393 22.15 13.51 -1.40
N LYS A 394 22.55 12.25 -1.58
CA LYS A 394 23.02 11.39 -0.48
C LYS A 394 24.29 11.94 0.15
N SER A 395 25.28 12.31 -0.67
CA SER A 395 26.54 12.90 -0.20
C SER A 395 26.32 14.28 0.42
N ARG A 396 25.40 15.09 -0.12
CA ARG A 396 25.01 16.38 0.49
C ARG A 396 24.39 16.18 1.86
N LEU A 397 23.48 15.21 1.99
CA LEU A 397 22.86 14.88 3.27
C LEU A 397 23.93 14.40 4.27
N TRP A 398 24.82 13.51 3.83
CA TRP A 398 25.93 13.02 4.65
C TRP A 398 26.82 14.16 5.16
N PHE A 399 27.22 15.08 4.27
CA PHE A 399 27.98 16.27 4.64
C PHE A 399 27.23 17.12 5.68
N ARG A 400 25.95 17.39 5.44
CA ARG A 400 25.13 18.24 6.32
C ARG A 400 24.95 17.64 7.71
N GLU A 401 24.76 16.33 7.82
CA GLU A 401 24.44 15.65 9.07
C GLU A 401 25.69 15.34 9.93
N TYR A 402 26.83 15.01 9.30
CA TYR A 402 28.00 14.49 10.01
C TYR A 402 29.24 15.38 9.95
N VAL A 403 29.45 16.15 8.87
CA VAL A 403 30.70 16.93 8.67
C VAL A 403 30.50 18.39 9.01
N LYS A 404 29.48 19.03 8.41
CA LYS A 404 29.18 20.45 8.56
C LYS A 404 29.07 20.92 10.01
N PRO A 405 28.40 20.21 10.94
CA PRO A 405 28.26 20.69 12.31
C PRO A 405 29.61 20.94 13.00
N ILE A 406 30.60 20.06 12.77
CA ILE A 406 31.92 20.14 13.40
C ILE A 406 32.74 21.27 12.79
N LEU A 407 32.72 21.42 11.47
CA LEU A 407 33.40 22.54 10.79
C LEU A 407 32.88 23.89 11.30
N VAL A 408 31.55 24.01 11.42
CA VAL A 408 30.89 25.22 11.94
C VAL A 408 31.23 25.45 13.42
N SER A 409 31.25 24.41 14.27
CA SER A 409 31.64 24.54 15.67
C SER A 409 33.08 25.01 15.88
N SER A 410 33.96 24.73 14.92
CA SER A 410 35.35 25.20 14.91
C SER A 410 35.57 26.55 14.21
N ALA A 411 34.50 27.18 13.69
CA ALA A 411 34.56 28.38 12.86
C ALA A 411 35.52 28.27 11.66
N LEU A 412 35.71 27.06 11.13
CA LEU A 412 36.58 26.80 10.00
C LEU A 412 35.84 27.14 8.69
N ASP A 413 36.46 27.94 7.82
CA ASP A 413 35.85 28.32 6.55
C ASP A 413 35.89 27.13 5.59
N TYR A 414 34.79 26.88 4.86
CA TYR A 414 34.73 25.76 3.94
C TYR A 414 34.01 26.09 2.64
N GLU A 415 34.50 25.48 1.56
CA GLU A 415 33.89 25.54 0.23
C GLU A 415 33.54 24.12 -0.22
N VAL A 416 32.31 23.92 -0.68
CA VAL A 416 31.85 22.61 -1.15
C VAL A 416 31.90 22.58 -2.68
N LYS A 417 32.63 21.61 -3.24
CA LYS A 417 32.71 21.34 -4.68
C LYS A 417 32.12 19.97 -5.00
N GLU A 418 31.24 19.92 -6.01
CA GLU A 418 30.44 18.73 -6.31
C GLU A 418 30.82 18.10 -7.66
N GLY A 419 31.10 16.80 -7.65
CA GLY A 419 31.22 15.97 -8.85
C GLY A 419 29.92 15.23 -9.13
N ARG A 420 29.07 15.78 -10.00
CA ARG A 420 27.81 15.12 -10.40
C ARG A 420 28.04 13.90 -11.30
N THR A 421 29.12 13.93 -12.08
CA THR A 421 29.54 12.86 -12.98
C THR A 421 30.92 12.35 -12.58
N PRO A 422 31.19 11.04 -12.70
CA PRO A 422 32.54 10.50 -12.47
C PRO A 422 33.61 11.23 -13.29
N GLY A 423 34.76 11.48 -12.67
CA GLY A 423 35.91 12.18 -13.28
C GLY A 423 35.81 13.71 -13.26
N LYS A 424 34.70 14.29 -12.81
CA LYS A 424 34.57 15.76 -12.74
C LYS A 424 35.44 16.36 -11.64
N ILE A 425 35.60 15.70 -10.48
CA ILE A 425 36.49 16.18 -9.41
C ILE A 425 37.93 16.06 -9.87
N GLN A 426 38.27 14.95 -10.54
CA GLN A 426 39.59 14.74 -11.15
C GLN A 426 39.95 15.88 -12.10
N SER A 427 39.04 16.25 -13.02
CA SER A 427 39.24 17.35 -13.96
C SER A 427 39.40 18.71 -13.24
N MET A 428 38.63 18.97 -12.18
CA MET A 428 38.74 20.21 -11.39
C MET A 428 40.11 20.32 -10.70
N ILE A 429 40.59 19.23 -10.11
CA ILE A 429 41.92 19.19 -9.46
C ILE A 429 43.03 19.32 -10.50
N PHE A 430 42.91 18.60 -11.63
CA PHE A 430 43.83 18.68 -12.74
C PHE A 430 44.03 20.12 -13.21
N GLU A 431 42.94 20.84 -13.51
CA GLU A 431 42.99 22.24 -13.94
C GLU A 431 43.60 23.15 -12.86
N GLN A 432 43.25 22.92 -11.59
CA GLN A 432 43.77 23.70 -10.47
C GLN A 432 45.29 23.51 -10.29
N ILE A 433 45.80 22.28 -10.38
CA ILE A 433 47.23 21.97 -10.26
C ILE A 433 47.98 22.49 -11.48
N LEU A 434 47.47 22.29 -12.69
CA LEU A 434 48.07 22.79 -13.92
C LEU A 434 48.22 24.31 -13.88
N GLN A 435 47.17 25.02 -13.46
CA GLN A 435 47.21 26.48 -13.32
C GLN A 435 48.24 26.92 -12.27
N ARG A 436 48.31 26.27 -11.11
CA ARG A 436 49.33 26.56 -10.09
C ARG A 436 50.75 26.37 -10.61
N ARG A 437 50.98 25.33 -11.42
CA ARG A 437 52.28 25.07 -12.05
C ARG A 437 52.61 26.11 -13.13
N LYS A 438 51.64 26.52 -13.95
CA LYS A 438 51.80 27.60 -14.95
C LYS A 438 52.17 28.93 -14.26
N VAL A 439 51.50 29.28 -13.15
CA VAL A 439 51.83 30.49 -12.36
C VAL A 439 53.21 30.38 -11.72
N ALA A 440 53.54 29.25 -11.11
CA ALA A 440 54.87 29.04 -10.49
C ALA A 440 56.02 29.07 -11.52
N ALA A 441 55.75 28.66 -12.77
CA ALA A 441 56.68 28.74 -13.89
C ALA A 441 56.71 30.12 -14.58
N GLY A 442 55.88 31.08 -14.14
CA GLY A 442 55.77 32.41 -14.74
C GLY A 442 55.06 32.45 -16.11
N LEU A 443 54.38 31.38 -16.49
CA LEU A 443 53.69 31.23 -17.79
C LEU A 443 52.24 31.76 -17.77
N ALA A 444 51.67 32.01 -16.58
CA ALA A 444 50.35 32.60 -16.41
C ALA A 444 50.39 33.72 -15.36
N PRO A 445 49.60 34.81 -15.53
CA PRO A 445 49.48 35.84 -14.52
C PRO A 445 48.84 35.25 -13.25
N ASP A 446 49.34 35.65 -12.08
CA ASP A 446 48.73 35.25 -10.81
C ASP A 446 47.31 35.85 -10.74
N PRO A 447 46.25 35.04 -10.59
CA PRO A 447 44.88 35.54 -10.44
C PRO A 447 44.73 36.52 -9.27
N SER A 448 45.61 36.48 -8.27
CA SER A 448 45.64 37.46 -7.17
C SER A 448 46.05 38.88 -7.61
N THR A 449 46.81 39.00 -8.71
CA THR A 449 47.27 40.29 -9.27
C THR A 449 46.35 40.91 -10.33
N ALA A 450 45.32 40.18 -10.79
CA ALA A 450 44.46 40.60 -11.90
C ALA A 450 43.44 41.71 -11.55
N SER A 451 43.16 41.94 -10.26
CA SER A 451 42.12 42.89 -9.80
C SER A 451 42.58 44.35 -9.69
N GLY A 452 43.83 44.68 -10.05
CA GLY A 452 44.39 46.04 -9.97
C GLY A 452 44.66 46.53 -8.53
N PHE A 453 44.25 45.78 -7.52
CA PHE A 453 44.61 45.95 -6.11
C PHE A 453 45.44 44.75 -5.68
N ALA A 454 46.66 44.98 -5.22
CA ALA A 454 47.44 43.91 -4.58
C ALA A 454 46.65 43.42 -3.35
N PRO A 455 46.32 42.12 -3.23
CA PRO A 455 45.70 41.60 -2.03
C PRO A 455 46.61 41.91 -0.84
N LEU A 456 46.06 42.50 0.23
CA LEU A 456 46.80 42.90 1.43
C LEU A 456 47.59 41.74 2.06
N VAL A 457 47.16 40.50 1.80
CA VAL A 457 47.84 39.25 2.14
C VAL A 457 47.51 38.22 1.05
N PRO A 458 48.51 37.55 0.43
CA PRO A 458 48.23 36.44 -0.48
C PRO A 458 47.61 35.27 0.30
N PRO A 459 46.59 34.57 -0.26
CA PRO A 459 46.08 33.34 0.35
C PRO A 459 47.25 32.37 0.52
N ARG A 460 47.52 31.95 1.76
CA ARG A 460 48.60 31.00 2.04
C ARG A 460 48.15 29.62 1.55
N SER A 461 48.71 29.18 0.43
CA SER A 461 48.48 27.82 -0.12
C SER A 461 48.84 26.71 0.88
N GLU A 462 49.70 27.00 1.86
CA GLU A 462 50.08 26.12 2.98
C GLU A 462 48.96 25.90 4.02
N LEU A 463 47.91 26.73 4.03
CA LEU A 463 46.78 26.65 4.98
C LEU A 463 45.53 26.00 4.38
N GLU A 464 45.54 25.61 3.11
CA GLU A 464 44.40 24.97 2.45
C GLU A 464 44.38 23.46 2.72
N GLY A 465 43.27 22.98 3.28
CA GLY A 465 43.00 21.54 3.42
C GLY A 465 42.01 21.06 2.37
N ILE A 466 42.14 19.82 1.91
CA ILE A 466 41.15 19.13 1.08
C ILE A 466 40.48 18.04 1.93
N VAL A 467 39.15 17.95 1.88
CA VAL A 467 38.38 16.88 2.51
C VAL A 467 37.57 16.14 1.46
N CYS A 468 37.84 14.86 1.31
CA CYS A 468 37.14 13.98 0.38
C CYS A 468 36.07 13.19 1.14
N VAL A 469 34.81 13.33 0.72
CA VAL A 469 33.70 12.54 1.30
C VAL A 469 33.45 11.31 0.42
N GLY A 470 33.85 10.15 0.92
CA GLY A 470 33.74 8.85 0.25
C GLY A 470 34.94 8.49 -0.63
N ARG A 471 35.04 7.20 -0.95
CA ARG A 471 36.15 6.59 -1.70
C ARG A 471 36.31 7.17 -3.11
N GLN A 472 35.21 7.45 -3.79
CA GLN A 472 35.26 8.01 -5.15
C GLN A 472 35.88 9.40 -5.20
N ALA A 473 35.49 10.29 -4.28
CA ALA A 473 36.09 11.61 -4.16
C ALA A 473 37.60 11.51 -3.84
N TRP A 474 37.98 10.60 -2.94
CA TRP A 474 39.39 10.34 -2.60
C TRP A 474 40.21 9.92 -3.83
N ARG A 475 39.72 8.94 -4.59
CA ARG A 475 40.35 8.47 -5.83
C ARG A 475 40.52 9.60 -6.85
N GLU A 476 39.45 10.33 -7.13
CA GLU A 476 39.47 11.39 -8.15
C GLU A 476 40.41 12.54 -7.79
N VAL A 477 40.50 12.89 -6.50
CA VAL A 477 41.46 13.91 -6.05
C VAL A 477 42.90 13.45 -6.25
N LEU A 478 43.25 12.23 -5.84
CA LEU A 478 44.62 11.71 -5.99
C LEU A 478 45.01 11.56 -7.47
N ASN A 479 44.13 10.99 -8.30
CA ASN A 479 44.40 10.82 -9.74
C ASN A 479 44.50 12.17 -10.46
N GLY A 480 43.66 13.14 -10.12
CA GLY A 480 43.73 14.49 -10.72
C GLY A 480 45.01 15.23 -10.33
N LEU A 481 45.54 14.94 -9.14
CA LEU A 481 46.78 15.51 -8.64
C LEU A 481 47.99 14.91 -9.36
N ASP A 482 47.99 13.60 -9.62
CA ASP A 482 48.98 12.93 -10.48
C ASP A 482 48.96 13.46 -11.92
N GLU A 483 47.78 13.46 -12.54
CA GLU A 483 47.58 13.89 -13.93
C GLU A 483 47.96 15.36 -14.12
N GLY A 484 47.56 16.22 -13.19
CA GLY A 484 47.89 17.66 -13.24
C GLY A 484 49.38 17.93 -13.04
N CYS A 485 50.09 17.09 -12.28
CA CYS A 485 51.55 17.19 -12.15
C CYS A 485 52.28 16.69 -13.40
N ARG A 486 51.76 15.67 -14.10
CA ARG A 486 52.36 15.11 -15.31
C ARG A 486 52.03 15.86 -16.60
N ALA A 487 50.98 16.67 -16.59
CA ALA A 487 50.56 17.49 -17.72
C ALA A 487 51.65 18.43 -18.24
N SER A 488 51.73 18.58 -19.56
CA SER A 488 52.59 19.58 -20.21
C SER A 488 52.11 21.00 -19.89
N LEU A 489 53.05 21.92 -19.70
CA LEU A 489 52.76 23.34 -19.46
C LEU A 489 52.55 24.13 -20.76
N VAL A 490 52.80 23.52 -21.91
CA VAL A 490 52.64 24.11 -23.25
C VAL A 490 51.37 23.58 -23.89
N ASP A 491 50.50 24.48 -24.34
CA ASP A 491 49.25 24.13 -25.02
C ASP A 491 49.57 23.82 -26.50
N GLU A 492 49.74 22.56 -26.88
CA GLU A 492 49.85 22.17 -28.30
C GLU A 492 48.46 21.93 -28.91
N VAL A 493 48.12 22.69 -29.96
CA VAL A 493 46.85 22.57 -30.69
C VAL A 493 46.99 21.46 -31.74
N GLY A 494 46.45 20.28 -31.46
CA GLY A 494 46.40 19.16 -32.42
C GLY A 494 45.14 19.17 -33.30
N GLU A 495 45.30 19.20 -34.63
CA GLU A 495 44.22 19.00 -35.60
C GLU A 495 43.68 17.55 -35.56
N VAL A 496 42.37 17.38 -35.38
CA VAL A 496 41.72 16.05 -35.42
C VAL A 496 41.28 15.70 -36.85
N LYS A 497 41.85 14.62 -37.41
CA LYS A 497 41.23 13.86 -38.51
C LYS A 497 40.19 12.90 -37.93
N VAL A 498 38.91 13.18 -38.15
CA VAL A 498 37.81 12.27 -37.77
C VAL A 498 37.74 11.12 -38.78
N GLY A 499 38.19 9.94 -38.36
CA GLY A 499 37.88 8.66 -39.00
C GLY A 499 36.57 8.10 -38.45
N SER A 500 35.60 7.92 -39.34
CA SER A 500 34.27 7.35 -39.10
C SER A 500 34.32 5.92 -38.56
N THR A 501 33.53 5.61 -37.52
CA THR A 501 32.46 4.59 -37.51
C THR A 501 32.05 4.30 -36.07
N PHE A 502 30.80 4.59 -35.70
CA PHE A 502 29.91 3.69 -34.96
C PHE A 502 28.51 4.29 -35.01
N SER A 503 27.60 3.56 -35.66
CA SER A 503 26.18 3.86 -35.84
C SER A 503 25.43 3.81 -34.52
N GLY A 504 24.58 4.81 -34.30
CA GLY A 504 23.62 4.83 -33.19
C GLY A 504 22.39 3.98 -33.47
N GLU A 505 21.76 3.52 -32.39
CA GLU A 505 20.32 3.28 -32.32
C GLU A 505 19.78 4.08 -31.13
N GLU A 506 18.97 5.09 -31.45
CA GLU A 506 18.17 5.87 -30.51
C GLU A 506 16.95 5.06 -30.08
N VAL A 507 16.72 4.92 -28.77
CA VAL A 507 15.40 4.58 -28.22
C VAL A 507 14.83 5.82 -27.56
N LYS A 508 13.82 6.39 -28.21
CA LYS A 508 12.95 7.48 -27.72
C LYS A 508 12.05 6.94 -26.61
N SER A 509 12.00 7.64 -25.48
CA SER A 509 10.84 7.62 -24.58
C SER A 509 10.42 9.05 -24.27
N THR A 510 9.20 9.36 -24.70
CA THR A 510 8.40 10.55 -24.48
C THR A 510 8.00 10.71 -23.02
N GLU A 511 8.26 11.88 -22.42
CA GLU A 511 7.62 12.32 -21.18
C GLU A 511 6.45 13.26 -21.51
N SER A 512 5.28 12.93 -20.99
CA SER A 512 4.11 13.80 -20.91
C SER A 512 4.04 14.39 -19.50
N ASP A 513 4.12 15.71 -19.41
CA ASP A 513 3.81 16.51 -18.23
C ASP A 513 2.31 16.44 -17.90
N ASP A 514 1.98 16.28 -16.61
CA ASP A 514 0.86 17.01 -16.01
C ASP A 514 1.15 17.29 -14.53
N SER A 515 1.36 18.57 -14.22
CA SER A 515 1.07 19.09 -12.89
C SER A 515 0.50 20.50 -13.06
N THR A 516 -0.78 20.65 -12.70
CA THR A 516 -1.50 21.92 -12.77
C THR A 516 -1.58 22.59 -11.39
N LYS A 517 -1.26 23.91 -11.41
CA LYS A 517 -1.83 25.03 -10.63
C LYS A 517 -1.54 25.13 -9.11
N GLU A 518 -0.95 26.26 -8.72
CA GLU A 518 -1.74 27.40 -8.21
C GLU A 518 -0.97 28.74 -8.17
N LYS A 519 -1.65 29.76 -8.72
CA LYS A 519 -1.75 31.19 -8.33
C LYS A 519 -0.65 32.19 -8.73
N ASP A 520 -1.03 32.91 -9.78
CA ASP A 520 -0.79 34.32 -10.11
C ASP A 520 -0.88 35.28 -8.90
N LEU A 521 -0.23 36.45 -9.02
CA LEU A 521 -0.89 37.77 -9.08
C LEU A 521 0.12 38.86 -9.53
N LEU A 522 -0.14 39.40 -10.74
CA LEU A 522 0.03 40.75 -11.34
C LEU A 522 1.05 41.77 -10.74
N ALA A 523 1.65 42.72 -11.46
CA ALA A 523 1.86 43.06 -12.87
C ALA A 523 2.51 44.46 -12.88
N ALA A 524 3.47 44.76 -13.78
CA ALA A 524 3.68 46.13 -14.32
C ALA A 524 4.63 46.14 -15.54
N SER A 525 4.01 46.35 -16.70
CA SER A 525 4.46 46.95 -17.98
C SER A 525 5.95 47.24 -18.28
N LYS A 526 6.40 46.68 -19.42
CA LYS A 526 7.55 47.08 -20.26
C LYS A 526 7.38 48.48 -20.91
N PRO A 527 8.50 49.12 -21.31
CA PRO A 527 8.68 49.50 -22.72
C PRO A 527 10.09 49.12 -23.26
N PRO A 528 10.48 49.51 -24.50
CA PRO A 528 10.61 48.66 -25.67
C PRO A 528 12.02 48.10 -25.92
N VAL A 529 12.08 47.12 -26.83
CA VAL A 529 13.26 46.42 -27.34
C VAL A 529 14.26 47.37 -28.03
N PRO A 530 15.57 47.21 -27.80
CA PRO A 530 16.58 47.39 -28.82
C PRO A 530 17.25 46.06 -29.21
N GLU A 531 17.76 46.06 -30.43
CA GLU A 531 18.26 44.99 -31.30
C GLU A 531 19.05 43.83 -30.65
N LYS A 532 18.86 42.63 -31.23
CA LYS A 532 19.61 41.40 -30.95
C LYS A 532 21.13 41.61 -31.12
N PRO A 533 21.96 41.25 -30.14
CA PRO A 533 23.35 40.89 -30.39
C PRO A 533 23.46 39.40 -30.78
N ALA A 534 24.54 39.11 -31.50
CA ALA A 534 24.83 37.87 -32.20
C ALA A 534 24.68 36.57 -31.39
N THR A 535 24.39 35.50 -32.14
CA THR A 535 24.46 34.09 -31.78
C THR A 535 25.61 33.77 -30.80
N PRO A 536 25.37 32.98 -29.74
CA PRO A 536 26.45 32.49 -28.90
C PRO A 536 27.34 31.55 -29.71
N THR A 537 28.63 31.84 -29.73
CA THR A 537 29.68 30.96 -30.21
C THR A 537 29.58 29.62 -29.46
N PRO A 538 29.74 28.46 -30.14
CA PRO A 538 29.72 27.17 -29.46
C PRO A 538 30.82 27.10 -28.40
N PRO A 539 30.64 26.30 -27.32
CA PRO A 539 31.66 26.14 -26.29
C PRO A 539 32.95 25.58 -26.92
N PRO A 540 34.13 26.00 -26.43
CA PRO A 540 35.40 25.46 -26.93
C PRO A 540 35.45 23.95 -26.71
N ALA A 541 35.96 23.22 -27.71
CA ALA A 541 36.19 21.78 -27.63
C ALA A 541 37.14 21.46 -26.45
N PRO A 542 37.02 20.29 -25.80
CA PRO A 542 37.91 19.91 -24.71
C PRO A 542 39.35 19.80 -25.22
N THR A 543 40.24 20.63 -24.68
CA THR A 543 41.69 20.59 -24.94
C THR A 543 42.26 19.28 -24.40
N GLN A 544 42.70 18.37 -25.28
CA GLN A 544 43.45 17.18 -24.86
C GLN A 544 44.92 17.56 -24.65
N TYR A 545 45.39 17.48 -23.40
CA TYR A 545 46.79 17.75 -23.04
C TYR A 545 47.63 16.48 -23.27
N THR A 546 48.72 16.59 -24.03
CA THR A 546 49.66 15.48 -24.20
C THR A 546 50.52 15.29 -22.94
N PRO A 547 50.68 14.06 -22.41
CA PRO A 547 51.56 13.82 -21.28
C PRO A 547 53.00 14.19 -21.61
N THR A 548 53.67 14.90 -20.70
CA THR A 548 55.10 15.21 -20.81
C THR A 548 55.90 13.90 -20.71
N SER A 549 57.02 13.75 -21.42
CA SER A 549 57.93 12.60 -21.26
C SER A 549 58.31 12.40 -19.78
N ASP A 550 58.21 11.14 -19.29
CA ASP A 550 58.24 10.70 -17.88
C ASP A 550 59.35 11.29 -16.98
N GLU A 551 60.43 11.83 -17.55
CA GLU A 551 61.61 12.26 -16.79
C GLU A 551 61.59 13.72 -16.29
N ASN A 552 60.77 14.64 -16.83
CA ASN A 552 60.92 16.08 -16.55
C ASN A 552 59.61 16.85 -16.27
N PHE A 553 58.74 16.37 -15.37
CA PHE A 553 57.62 17.19 -14.89
C PHE A 553 57.95 17.90 -13.55
N THR A 554 57.51 19.15 -13.44
CA THR A 554 57.73 20.02 -12.26
C THR A 554 56.61 19.87 -11.24
N LEU A 555 56.94 19.79 -9.95
CA LEU A 555 55.94 19.74 -8.88
C LEU A 555 55.50 21.16 -8.47
N PRO A 556 54.25 21.36 -8.03
CA PRO A 556 53.84 22.62 -7.41
C PRO A 556 54.65 22.91 -6.12
N PRO A 557 54.74 24.18 -5.71
CA PRO A 557 55.55 24.60 -4.58
C PRO A 557 55.13 23.99 -3.23
N SER A 558 53.83 23.75 -3.05
CA SER A 558 53.27 23.07 -1.88
C SER A 558 52.01 22.30 -2.27
N PHE A 559 51.71 21.23 -1.52
CA PHE A 559 50.47 20.46 -1.64
C PHE A 559 49.53 20.81 -0.49
N ALA A 560 48.23 20.79 -0.77
CA ALA A 560 47.20 20.88 0.26
C ALA A 560 47.08 19.54 1.00
N ASN A 561 46.89 19.59 2.32
CA ASN A 561 46.75 18.39 3.14
C ASN A 561 45.40 17.71 2.84
N ILE A 562 45.39 16.39 2.62
CA ILE A 562 44.18 15.67 2.17
C ILE A 562 43.59 14.83 3.30
N GLY A 563 42.29 14.95 3.52
CA GLY A 563 41.52 14.20 4.51
C GLY A 563 40.47 13.32 3.87
N TYR A 564 40.27 12.15 4.46
CA TYR A 564 39.23 11.21 4.04
C TYR A 564 38.13 11.12 5.10
N VAL A 565 36.89 11.27 4.66
CA VAL A 565 35.69 11.07 5.47
C VAL A 565 34.88 9.94 4.83
N PRO A 566 34.61 8.83 5.56
CA PRO A 566 33.89 7.70 5.00
C PRO A 566 32.43 8.04 4.71
N HIS A 567 31.91 7.49 3.61
CA HIS A 567 30.54 7.64 3.12
C HIS A 567 29.91 6.26 2.83
N HIS A 568 29.32 5.67 3.88
CA HIS A 568 28.72 4.35 3.79
C HIS A 568 27.32 4.39 3.13
N ASN A 569 27.27 4.37 1.80
CA ASN A 569 26.01 4.32 1.07
C ASN A 569 25.50 2.87 0.89
N LEU A 570 24.43 2.51 1.61
CA LEU A 570 23.83 1.17 1.53
C LEU A 570 22.70 1.11 0.50
N VAL A 571 22.97 0.52 -0.67
CA VAL A 571 22.00 0.37 -1.76
C VAL A 571 21.49 -1.08 -1.87
N GLY A 572 20.25 -1.26 -2.32
CA GLY A 572 19.64 -2.56 -2.62
C GLY A 572 18.79 -3.20 -1.51
N TRP A 573 17.97 -4.17 -1.90
CA TRP A 573 17.00 -4.85 -1.01
C TRP A 573 17.66 -5.69 0.09
N GLY A 574 18.76 -6.39 -0.24
CA GLY A 574 19.49 -7.21 0.75
C GLY A 574 20.09 -6.40 1.91
N LYS A 575 20.28 -5.09 1.75
CA LYS A 575 20.84 -4.19 2.77
C LYS A 575 19.78 -3.49 3.63
N VAL A 576 18.49 -3.75 3.41
CA VAL A 576 17.40 -3.16 4.21
C VAL A 576 17.53 -3.43 5.72
N PRO A 577 17.83 -4.66 6.19
CA PRO A 577 17.99 -4.92 7.63
C PRO A 577 19.12 -4.10 8.25
N GLN A 578 20.24 -3.98 7.53
CA GLN A 578 21.39 -3.19 7.97
C GLN A 578 21.04 -1.69 8.01
N ARG A 579 20.31 -1.18 7.00
CA ARG A 579 19.80 0.21 7.00
C ARG A 579 18.89 0.48 8.19
N LEU A 580 17.99 -0.44 8.52
CA LEU A 580 17.09 -0.27 9.67
C LEU A 580 17.86 -0.27 11.00
N TYR A 581 18.82 -1.18 11.17
CA TYR A 581 19.71 -1.20 12.34
C TYR A 581 20.49 0.11 12.48
N LEU A 582 21.04 0.60 11.36
CA LEU A 582 21.79 1.84 11.31
C LEU A 582 20.91 3.08 11.50
N TRP A 583 19.64 3.04 11.11
CA TRP A 583 18.69 4.12 11.31
C TRP A 583 18.31 4.31 12.78
N VAL A 584 18.27 3.23 13.57
CA VAL A 584 17.97 3.28 15.02
C VAL A 584 19.22 3.36 15.92
N ASN A 585 20.40 3.41 15.31
CA ASN A 585 21.70 3.59 15.96
C ASN A 585 22.57 4.56 15.14
N ASP A 586 22.00 5.66 14.66
CA ASP A 586 22.69 6.68 13.87
C ASP A 586 23.79 7.38 14.67
N TYR A 587 23.63 7.47 16.00
CA TYR A 587 24.64 8.04 16.90
C TYR A 587 26.03 7.40 16.75
N ILE A 588 26.10 6.13 16.33
CA ILE A 588 27.38 5.43 16.07
C ILE A 588 28.09 6.07 14.88
N ARG A 589 27.36 6.38 13.80
CA ARG A 589 27.92 7.05 12.61
C ARG A 589 28.32 8.48 12.94
N VAL A 590 27.48 9.21 13.68
CA VAL A 590 27.80 10.56 14.17
C VAL A 590 29.15 10.56 14.88
N GLN A 591 29.36 9.61 15.80
CA GLN A 591 30.61 9.51 16.54
C GLN A 591 31.78 9.13 15.63
N GLN A 592 31.67 8.05 14.86
CA GLN A 592 32.78 7.54 14.03
C GLN A 592 33.21 8.50 12.93
N VAL A 593 32.25 9.07 12.19
CA VAL A 593 32.52 10.04 11.13
C VAL A 593 32.99 11.35 11.75
N GLY A 594 32.37 11.76 12.85
CA GLY A 594 32.70 13.00 13.53
C GLY A 594 34.09 13.04 14.12
N GLU A 595 34.58 11.93 14.69
CA GLU A 595 35.98 11.81 15.15
C GLU A 595 36.95 12.16 14.03
N ARG A 596 36.80 11.55 12.85
CA ARG A 596 37.68 11.83 11.69
C ARG A 596 37.68 13.31 11.32
N VAL A 597 36.51 13.96 11.35
CA VAL A 597 36.38 15.39 11.06
C VAL A 597 37.05 16.24 12.14
N VAL A 598 36.95 15.86 13.42
CA VAL A 598 37.67 16.54 14.52
C VAL A 598 39.18 16.47 14.30
N HIS A 599 39.72 15.33 13.88
CA HIS A 599 41.16 15.20 13.58
C HIS A 599 41.61 16.09 12.41
N ILE A 600 40.80 16.20 11.36
CA ILE A 600 41.03 17.12 10.23
C ILE A 600 41.06 18.58 10.69
N VAL A 601 40.07 18.97 11.51
CA VAL A 601 39.92 20.32 12.06
C VAL A 601 41.11 20.68 12.96
N LEU A 602 41.53 19.78 13.85
CA LEU A 602 42.71 19.96 14.71
C LEU A 602 44.03 20.03 13.92
N GLY A 603 44.01 19.75 12.61
CA GLY A 603 45.17 19.93 11.73
C GLY A 603 46.29 18.92 11.96
N LYS A 604 46.01 17.77 12.57
CA LYS A 604 47.01 16.72 12.77
C LYS A 604 47.28 16.01 11.45
N THR A 605 48.50 16.14 10.93
CA THR A 605 48.92 15.53 9.66
C THR A 605 50.04 14.52 9.84
N ARG A 606 50.18 13.65 8.84
CA ARG A 606 51.28 12.71 8.67
C ARG A 606 51.65 12.62 7.19
N ALA A 607 52.86 12.17 6.90
CA ALA A 607 53.27 11.84 5.53
C ALA A 607 52.38 10.72 4.93
N PHE A 608 52.13 10.83 3.63
CA PHE A 608 51.41 9.83 2.85
C PHE A 608 52.20 8.52 2.77
N ARG A 609 51.51 7.40 2.97
CA ARG A 609 52.07 6.04 2.92
C ARG A 609 51.66 5.38 1.62
N ALA A 610 52.58 5.35 0.65
CA ALA A 610 52.38 4.68 -0.62
C ALA A 610 51.94 3.22 -0.42
N GLY A 611 50.95 2.77 -1.20
CA GLY A 611 50.33 1.44 -1.09
C GLY A 611 49.35 1.24 0.08
N GLN A 612 49.41 2.02 1.17
CA GLN A 612 48.41 1.96 2.25
C GLN A 612 47.32 3.03 2.05
N ASP A 613 47.72 4.29 1.86
CA ASP A 613 46.78 5.42 1.79
C ASP A 613 46.02 5.48 0.46
N GLU A 614 46.58 4.85 -0.57
CA GLU A 614 45.92 4.61 -1.86
C GLU A 614 44.68 3.73 -1.74
N GLU A 615 44.58 2.90 -0.70
CA GLU A 615 43.48 1.97 -0.43
C GLU A 615 42.55 2.44 0.70
N ILE A 616 42.70 3.68 1.18
CA ILE A 616 41.76 4.28 2.14
C ILE A 616 40.33 4.25 1.57
N GLY A 617 39.39 3.71 2.35
CA GLY A 617 37.99 3.59 1.94
C GLY A 617 37.69 2.43 0.99
N ALA A 618 38.61 1.49 0.79
CA ALA A 618 38.38 0.31 -0.04
C ALA A 618 37.22 -0.57 0.48
N ASP A 619 36.87 -0.47 1.77
CA ASP A 619 35.72 -1.14 2.37
C ASP A 619 34.37 -0.65 1.80
N GLU A 620 34.30 0.58 1.29
CA GLU A 620 33.11 1.10 0.60
C GLU A 620 32.80 0.32 -0.69
N ARG A 621 33.80 -0.27 -1.34
CA ARG A 621 33.60 -1.08 -2.57
C ARG A 621 32.63 -2.24 -2.32
N ALA A 622 32.66 -2.83 -1.12
CA ALA A 622 31.76 -3.93 -0.75
C ALA A 622 30.28 -3.50 -0.66
N LEU A 623 30.01 -2.19 -0.65
CA LEU A 623 28.67 -1.61 -0.62
C LEU A 623 28.12 -1.33 -2.04
N TRP A 624 28.99 -1.31 -3.05
CA TRP A 624 28.66 -0.96 -4.45
C TRP A 624 28.10 -2.16 -5.22
N ILE A 625 26.97 -2.69 -4.76
CA ILE A 625 26.41 -3.95 -5.30
C ILE A 625 25.60 -3.77 -6.60
N THR A 626 25.29 -2.54 -6.99
CA THR A 626 24.56 -2.21 -8.23
C THR A 626 25.45 -2.40 -9.45
N ASP A 627 24.87 -2.54 -10.65
CA ASP A 627 25.68 -2.73 -11.87
C ASP A 627 26.56 -1.52 -12.18
N VAL A 628 26.05 -0.30 -11.95
CA VAL A 628 26.84 0.94 -11.98
C VAL A 628 27.95 0.93 -10.94
N GLY A 629 27.67 0.41 -9.73
CA GLY A 629 28.66 0.29 -8.67
C GLY A 629 29.78 -0.71 -8.97
N LYS A 630 29.46 -1.83 -9.63
CA LYS A 630 30.47 -2.80 -10.08
C LYS A 630 31.39 -2.21 -11.15
N GLN A 631 30.83 -1.48 -12.12
CA GLN A 631 31.62 -0.76 -13.14
C GLN A 631 32.54 0.28 -12.50
N GLU A 632 32.07 1.02 -11.50
CA GLU A 632 32.89 1.98 -10.78
C GLU A 632 33.94 1.31 -9.88
N ALA A 633 33.66 0.13 -9.33
CA ALA A 633 34.63 -0.67 -8.59
C ALA A 633 35.79 -1.16 -9.50
N GLU A 634 35.50 -1.57 -10.73
CA GLU A 634 36.52 -1.94 -11.72
C GLU A 634 37.42 -0.74 -12.10
N ARG A 635 36.85 0.47 -12.07
CA ARG A 635 37.57 1.74 -12.30
C ARG A 635 38.23 2.30 -11.04
N ASP A 636 38.06 1.69 -9.87
CA ASP A 636 38.65 2.18 -8.62
C ASP A 636 40.12 1.81 -8.52
N ARG A 637 40.94 2.60 -9.21
CA ARG A 637 42.39 2.54 -9.14
C ARG A 637 42.94 3.93 -8.88
N VAL A 638 43.78 4.04 -7.84
CA VAL A 638 44.61 5.21 -7.61
C VAL A 638 45.92 5.03 -8.36
N VAL A 639 46.33 6.04 -9.11
CA VAL A 639 47.62 6.09 -9.81
C VAL A 639 48.33 7.34 -9.32
N LEU A 640 49.41 7.16 -8.56
CA LEU A 640 50.19 8.27 -7.98
C LEU A 640 51.68 8.02 -8.16
N ASP A 641 52.40 8.98 -8.74
CA ASP A 641 53.86 8.97 -8.84
C ASP A 641 54.52 9.04 -7.45
N GLY A 642 55.59 8.26 -7.25
CA GLY A 642 56.32 8.22 -5.97
C GLY A 642 56.83 9.59 -5.52
N ARG A 643 57.22 10.46 -6.46
CA ARG A 643 57.69 11.83 -6.16
C ARG A 643 56.60 12.73 -5.58
N ILE A 644 55.34 12.47 -5.96
CA ILE A 644 54.18 13.19 -5.44
C ILE A 644 53.83 12.65 -4.05
N ALA A 645 53.82 11.31 -3.91
CA ALA A 645 53.55 10.63 -2.66
C ALA A 645 54.50 11.08 -1.52
N GLU A 646 55.79 11.28 -1.81
CA GLU A 646 56.79 11.73 -0.82
C GLU A 646 56.54 13.14 -0.26
N ARG A 647 55.82 14.00 -1.01
CA ARG A 647 55.53 15.39 -0.62
C ARG A 647 54.10 15.61 -0.15
N LEU A 648 53.27 14.57 -0.17
CA LEU A 648 51.87 14.67 0.20
C LEU A 648 51.70 14.39 1.70
N GLU A 649 50.92 15.23 2.37
CA GLU A 649 50.49 15.00 3.74
C GLU A 649 48.99 14.70 3.79
N VAL A 650 48.63 13.78 4.68
CA VAL A 650 47.24 13.40 4.95
C VAL A 650 46.89 13.63 6.40
N TYR A 651 45.63 14.00 6.66
CA TYR A 651 45.17 14.10 8.03
C TYR A 651 45.18 12.73 8.71
N THR A 652 45.70 12.68 9.93
CA THR A 652 45.77 11.46 10.74
C THR A 652 44.38 11.07 11.24
N GLU A 653 44.14 9.77 11.35
CA GLU A 653 42.98 9.24 12.08
C GLU A 653 43.07 9.47 13.59
#